data_AF-A0A3R7EQQ7-F1
#
_entry.id   AF-A0A3R7EQQ7-F1
#
_cell.length_a   1.000
_cell.length_b   1.000
_cell.length_c   1.000
_cell.angle_alpha   90.00
_cell.angle_beta   90.00
_cell.angle_gamma   90.00
#
_symmetry.space_group_name_H-M   'P 1'
#
loop_
_entity.id
_entity.type
_entity.pdbx_description
1 polymer ?
#
loop_
_entity_poly.entity_id
_entity_poly.type
_entity_poly.pdbx_seq_one_letter_code
_entity_poly.pdbx_strand_id
1 'polypeptide(L)'
;MNVSTLARQLKTTTQELLEKLPELGFDVGARAIKIDDALAPKISEAWKKSQKKQAMQKRLSKVEERGKDEPTEQKKDSENNKELAIGESIVVKDMAEMMKFPVAKLMGELMKNGIMVSLNERVDFDTATIIAEDLGFKVIKSDNEIKEEASKRERLEKLLNTRNAQDTKPPVVVVMGHVDHGKTKLLDAIRQTNVVDQEAGGITQHIGAYQTETRDRLITFLDTPGHEAFKAMRSRGGQIADVAVLVVAADDGLQPQTLESISVIQKEKLPFVVAINKIDKEEANIDKVKQELSEINLIPEDWGGKVICQPISAKFNKNIPELLDTILLIADLENIKADAQGSAVGTIIESHIDKSAGPVATVLVQAGTLKIGDMFMVGDVSGKIKIMQDWTGKNLTAATPATPVKILGLKELPSVGEILEVITDKKEFKGRLKISNGKRKISSSSNSTQNSDDEESGINTLNLIIKSDVLGSAEAIEESLSKIKVPETKIRVLKKGLGQITEDDIANAEATKAIVIGFHIKENKNITSLANEKHVTVLYFDIIYKLLEEVEKILTHIKAKKVIHKFLGTMQVLAIFKSSKNSMILGGKITKGKISKNAKIKVIKNGEVETMGELISLQSAKENVNEVVEGNEAGIEYKGEPIIEVGDTLEFFLESYE
;
A
#
# COMPACT_ATOMS: atom_id res chain seq x y z
N MET A 1 37.38 -31.12 21.53
CA MET A 1 37.47 -30.14 22.64
C MET A 1 36.72 -30.64 23.87
N ASN A 2 37.25 -30.49 25.09
CA ASN A 2 36.51 -30.85 26.31
C ASN A 2 35.33 -29.87 26.54
N VAL A 3 34.15 -30.40 26.90
CA VAL A 3 32.93 -29.58 27.12
C VAL A 3 33.13 -28.55 28.23
N SER A 4 33.90 -28.90 29.27
CA SER A 4 34.26 -27.98 30.35
C SER A 4 35.11 -26.79 29.88
N THR A 5 35.95 -26.98 28.87
CA THR A 5 36.76 -25.90 28.29
C THR A 5 35.89 -24.96 27.46
N LEU A 6 34.94 -25.50 26.68
CA LEU A 6 34.00 -24.71 25.88
C LEU A 6 33.02 -23.93 26.77
N ALA A 7 32.48 -24.55 27.82
CA ALA A 7 31.61 -23.89 28.79
C ALA A 7 32.31 -22.71 29.49
N ARG A 8 33.60 -22.87 29.84
CA ARG A 8 34.40 -21.79 30.43
C ARG A 8 34.62 -20.63 29.45
N GLN A 9 34.84 -20.91 28.16
CA GLN A 9 34.95 -19.87 27.13
C GLN A 9 33.62 -19.13 26.90
N LEU A 10 32.50 -19.84 27.01
CA LEU A 10 31.15 -19.28 26.84
C LEU A 10 30.57 -18.68 28.13
N LYS A 11 31.35 -18.66 29.22
CA LYS A 11 30.96 -18.14 30.54
C LYS A 11 29.65 -18.75 31.08
N THR A 12 29.48 -20.06 30.91
CA THR A 12 28.31 -20.82 31.39
C THR A 12 28.77 -22.09 32.14
N THR A 13 27.83 -22.83 32.74
CA THR A 13 28.11 -24.13 33.35
C THR A 13 28.08 -25.24 32.30
N THR A 14 28.78 -26.34 32.53
CA THR A 14 28.74 -27.52 31.64
C THR A 14 27.34 -28.11 31.51
N GLN A 15 26.55 -28.06 32.58
CA GLN A 15 25.19 -28.58 32.59
C GLN A 15 24.25 -27.70 31.74
N GLU A 16 24.30 -26.37 31.94
CA GLU A 16 23.49 -25.42 31.17
C GLU A 16 23.87 -25.42 29.67
N LEU A 17 25.15 -25.60 29.35
CA LEU A 17 25.60 -25.76 27.98
C LEU A 17 25.01 -27.02 27.33
N LEU A 18 25.07 -28.17 28.01
CA LEU A 18 24.56 -29.44 27.47
C LEU A 18 23.02 -29.47 27.33
N GLU A 19 22.29 -28.77 28.19
CA GLU A 19 20.83 -28.64 28.07
C GLU A 19 20.39 -27.78 26.87
N LYS A 20 21.13 -26.72 26.56
CA LYS A 20 20.79 -25.79 25.47
C LYS A 20 21.33 -26.17 24.09
N LEU A 21 22.30 -27.09 24.01
CA LEU A 21 22.86 -27.54 22.73
C LEU A 21 21.81 -28.16 21.78
N PRO A 22 20.88 -29.02 22.25
CA PRO A 22 19.79 -29.53 21.41
C PRO A 22 18.89 -28.42 20.86
N GLU A 23 18.56 -27.41 21.68
CA GLU A 23 17.76 -26.25 21.23
C GLU A 23 18.46 -25.42 20.15
N LEU A 24 19.79 -25.43 20.15
CA LEU A 24 20.62 -24.76 19.15
C LEU A 24 20.90 -25.62 17.90
N GLY A 25 20.29 -26.80 17.81
CA GLY A 25 20.43 -27.71 16.68
C GLY A 25 21.69 -28.57 16.70
N PHE A 26 22.33 -28.73 17.85
CA PHE A 26 23.49 -29.60 18.03
C PHE A 26 23.12 -30.83 18.86
N ASP A 27 23.21 -32.01 18.25
CA ASP A 27 22.96 -33.29 18.92
C ASP A 27 24.20 -33.73 19.69
N VAL A 28 24.33 -33.22 20.92
CA VAL A 28 25.39 -33.60 21.86
C VAL A 28 24.72 -34.22 23.07
N GLY A 29 25.00 -35.50 23.34
CA GLY A 29 24.38 -36.23 24.44
C GLY A 29 24.61 -35.55 25.80
N ALA A 30 23.60 -35.60 26.68
CA ALA A 30 23.57 -34.90 27.97
C ALA A 30 24.70 -35.25 28.97
N ARG A 31 25.54 -36.26 28.67
CA ARG A 31 26.72 -36.66 29.45
C ARG A 31 28.03 -36.59 28.65
N ALA A 32 28.05 -35.87 27.54
CA ALA A 32 29.23 -35.77 26.69
C ALA A 32 30.39 -35.06 27.43
N ILE A 33 31.56 -35.70 27.42
CA ILE A 33 32.80 -35.17 28.02
C ILE A 33 33.63 -34.39 26.99
N LYS A 34 33.53 -34.79 25.71
CA LYS A 34 34.20 -34.16 24.56
C LYS A 34 33.21 -33.87 23.44
N ILE A 35 33.39 -32.72 22.80
CA ILE A 35 32.72 -32.32 21.54
C ILE A 35 33.79 -32.30 20.44
N ASP A 36 33.38 -32.60 19.22
CA ASP A 36 34.25 -32.50 18.03
C ASP A 36 34.86 -31.10 17.90
N ASP A 37 36.17 -31.04 17.61
CA ASP A 37 36.90 -29.79 17.42
C ASP A 37 36.36 -28.97 16.22
N ALA A 38 35.73 -29.62 15.24
CA ALA A 38 35.06 -28.93 14.13
C ALA A 38 33.69 -28.30 14.52
N LEU A 39 33.03 -28.83 15.57
CA LEU A 39 31.72 -28.35 16.03
C LEU A 39 31.83 -27.24 17.07
N ALA A 40 32.90 -27.21 17.85
CA ALA A 40 33.15 -26.20 18.88
C ALA A 40 33.01 -24.73 18.40
N PRO A 41 33.56 -24.30 17.25
CA PRO A 41 33.37 -22.92 16.77
C PRO A 41 31.91 -22.63 16.38
N LYS A 42 31.21 -23.57 15.73
CA LYS A 42 29.80 -23.41 15.34
C LYS A 42 28.87 -23.28 16.54
N ILE A 43 29.12 -24.07 17.59
CA ILE A 43 28.41 -23.98 18.87
C ILE A 43 28.63 -22.61 19.51
N SER A 44 29.87 -22.10 19.48
CA SER A 44 30.19 -20.81 20.08
C SER A 44 29.49 -19.63 19.40
N GLU A 45 29.31 -19.71 18.09
CA GLU A 45 28.62 -18.69 17.29
C GLU A 45 27.10 -18.75 17.52
N ALA A 46 26.52 -19.95 17.49
CA ALA A 46 25.11 -20.18 17.77
C ALA A 46 24.73 -19.73 19.20
N TRP A 47 25.59 -20.01 20.18
CA TRP A 47 25.39 -19.59 21.58
C TRP A 47 25.35 -18.06 21.72
N LYS A 48 26.29 -17.35 21.08
CA LYS A 48 26.32 -15.87 21.08
C LYS A 48 25.07 -15.28 20.42
N LYS A 49 24.60 -15.89 19.32
CA LYS A 49 23.38 -15.46 18.62
C LYS A 49 22.13 -15.66 19.47
N SER A 50 22.04 -16.78 20.19
CA SER A 50 20.95 -17.08 21.12
C SER A 50 20.94 -16.15 22.34
N GLN A 51 22.10 -15.84 22.94
CA GLN A 51 22.16 -14.85 24.03
C GLN A 51 21.70 -13.46 23.58
N LYS A 52 22.07 -13.01 22.38
CA LYS A 52 21.57 -11.75 21.82
C LYS A 52 20.05 -11.77 21.64
N LYS A 53 19.50 -12.89 21.15
CA LYS A 53 18.05 -13.07 20.96
C LYS A 53 17.29 -13.10 22.29
N GLN A 54 17.81 -13.76 23.32
CA GLN A 54 17.23 -13.77 24.67
C GLN A 54 17.32 -12.40 25.36
N ALA A 55 18.41 -11.64 25.16
CA ALA A 55 18.54 -10.27 25.64
C ALA A 55 17.54 -9.33 24.95
N MET A 56 17.30 -9.53 23.64
CA MET A 56 16.29 -8.82 22.86
C MET A 56 14.87 -9.15 23.36
N GLN A 57 14.55 -10.45 23.56
CA GLN A 57 13.25 -10.87 24.09
C GLN A 57 12.98 -10.37 25.52
N LYS A 58 13.98 -10.36 26.42
CA LYS A 58 13.83 -9.77 27.76
C LYS A 58 13.68 -8.25 27.75
N ARG A 59 14.15 -7.56 26.70
CA ARG A 59 13.91 -6.12 26.49
C ARG A 59 12.50 -5.88 25.94
N LEU A 60 12.06 -6.70 24.99
CA LEU A 60 10.68 -6.69 24.45
C LEU A 60 9.64 -6.91 25.56
N SER A 61 9.82 -7.89 26.44
CA SER A 61 8.85 -8.17 27.52
C SER A 61 8.77 -7.05 28.57
N LYS A 62 9.88 -6.33 28.82
CA LYS A 62 9.89 -5.15 29.73
C LYS A 62 9.19 -3.91 29.14
N VAL A 63 9.07 -3.85 27.81
CA VAL A 63 8.32 -2.80 27.10
C VAL A 63 6.83 -3.10 27.15
N GLU A 64 6.43 -4.38 27.02
CA GLU A 64 5.03 -4.81 27.13
C GLU A 64 4.45 -4.64 28.54
N GLU A 65 5.22 -4.90 29.60
CA GLU A 65 4.74 -4.75 30.98
C GLU A 65 4.53 -3.28 31.42
N ARG A 66 5.23 -2.32 30.82
CA ARG A 66 5.09 -0.88 31.18
C ARG A 66 3.98 -0.16 30.40
N GLY A 67 3.36 -0.82 29.43
CA GLY A 67 2.23 -0.29 28.66
C GLY A 67 0.86 -0.44 29.32
N LYS A 68 0.77 -0.88 30.58
CA LYS A 68 -0.50 -1.24 31.25
C LYS A 68 -0.94 -0.38 32.44
N ASP A 69 -0.21 0.65 32.84
CA ASP A 69 -0.64 1.52 33.94
C ASP A 69 -1.20 2.87 33.46
N GLU A 70 -2.40 3.20 33.94
CA GLU A 70 -3.20 4.41 33.66
C GLU A 70 -2.54 5.72 34.12
N PRO A 71 -2.93 6.88 33.54
CA PRO A 71 -2.27 8.16 33.79
C PRO A 71 -2.79 8.82 35.07
N THR A 72 -1.87 9.21 35.97
CA THR A 72 -2.17 10.13 37.08
C THR A 72 -1.57 11.51 36.82
N GLU A 73 -2.35 12.54 37.16
CA GLU A 73 -2.12 13.94 36.87
C GLU A 73 -0.95 14.62 37.63
N GLN A 74 -0.30 15.52 36.90
CA GLN A 74 0.39 16.76 37.30
C GLN A 74 1.73 16.71 38.09
N LYS A 75 2.79 17.24 37.45
CA LYS A 75 3.32 18.60 37.74
C LYS A 75 4.43 19.02 36.76
N LYS A 76 4.42 20.32 36.43
CA LYS A 76 5.49 21.03 35.72
C LYS A 76 6.73 21.09 36.61
N ASP A 77 7.88 20.69 36.06
CA ASP A 77 9.14 21.39 36.23
C ASP A 77 10.03 21.17 35.00
N SER A 78 10.73 22.24 34.64
CA SER A 78 11.53 22.41 33.43
C SER A 78 12.89 21.74 33.55
N GLU A 79 13.12 20.68 32.78
CA GLU A 79 14.44 20.28 32.29
C GLU A 79 14.25 19.38 31.05
N ASN A 80 14.99 19.66 29.98
CA ASN A 80 14.99 19.03 28.65
C ASN A 80 14.37 17.61 28.54
N ASN A 81 13.05 17.51 28.35
CA ASN A 81 12.43 16.31 27.82
C ASN A 81 12.57 16.32 26.28
N LYS A 82 13.56 15.59 25.79
CA LYS A 82 13.77 15.28 24.38
C LYS A 82 12.77 14.21 23.93
N GLU A 83 11.50 14.56 23.81
CA GLU A 83 10.47 13.66 23.27
C GLU A 83 10.27 13.94 21.78
N LEU A 84 10.33 12.89 20.96
CA LEU A 84 10.25 12.95 19.49
C LEU A 84 9.05 12.13 19.02
N ALA A 85 8.12 12.73 18.27
CA ALA A 85 6.87 12.08 17.90
C ALA A 85 6.94 11.57 16.43
N ILE A 86 7.17 10.27 16.21
CA ILE A 86 7.43 9.66 14.89
C ILE A 86 6.30 8.71 14.48
N GLY A 87 5.76 8.83 13.25
CA GLY A 87 4.71 7.93 12.74
C GLY A 87 5.22 6.58 12.27
N GLU A 88 4.44 5.83 11.47
CA GLU A 88 4.88 4.51 10.99
C GLU A 88 6.17 4.56 10.15
N SER A 89 6.42 5.70 9.49
CA SER A 89 7.71 6.02 8.88
C SER A 89 7.97 7.53 8.92
N ILE A 90 9.23 7.93 8.85
CA ILE A 90 9.67 9.33 8.83
C ILE A 90 10.78 9.53 7.81
N VAL A 91 10.78 10.65 7.10
CA VAL A 91 11.88 11.01 6.19
C VAL A 91 13.10 11.41 7.00
N VAL A 92 14.30 10.95 6.61
CA VAL A 92 15.56 11.24 7.35
C VAL A 92 15.77 12.74 7.57
N LYS A 93 15.48 13.57 6.56
CA LYS A 93 15.51 15.03 6.67
C LYS A 93 14.58 15.55 7.77
N ASP A 94 13.32 15.13 7.75
CA ASP A 94 12.30 15.57 8.71
C ASP A 94 12.65 15.08 10.12
N MET A 95 13.22 13.89 10.25
CA MET A 95 13.74 13.34 11.51
C MET A 95 14.87 14.21 12.07
N ALA A 96 15.83 14.59 11.23
CA ALA A 96 16.93 15.48 11.61
C ALA A 96 16.43 16.87 12.05
N GLU A 97 15.45 17.42 11.33
CA GLU A 97 14.82 18.71 11.65
C GLU A 97 14.04 18.65 12.98
N MET A 98 13.24 17.60 13.19
CA MET A 98 12.49 17.41 14.44
C MET A 98 13.41 17.22 15.65
N MET A 99 14.54 16.54 15.47
CA MET A 99 15.56 16.36 16.50
C MET A 99 16.45 17.61 16.69
N LYS A 100 16.33 18.61 15.81
CA LYS A 100 17.28 19.73 15.68
C LYS A 100 18.73 19.25 15.65
N PHE A 101 18.96 18.15 14.93
CA PHE A 101 20.24 17.45 14.88
C PHE A 101 20.86 17.58 13.48
N PRO A 102 22.19 17.74 13.34
CA PRO A 102 22.81 17.83 12.03
C PRO A 102 22.58 16.56 11.20
N VAL A 103 22.00 16.72 10.01
CA VAL A 103 21.68 15.64 9.06
C VAL A 103 22.87 14.70 8.81
N ALA A 104 24.06 15.26 8.60
CA ALA A 104 25.27 14.48 8.36
C ALA A 104 25.64 13.54 9.54
N LYS A 105 25.34 13.95 10.78
CA LYS A 105 25.57 13.11 11.96
C LYS A 105 24.49 12.03 12.10
N LEU A 106 23.23 12.36 11.79
CA LEU A 106 22.14 11.38 11.78
C LEU A 106 22.39 10.29 10.73
N MET A 107 22.82 10.67 9.53
CA MET A 107 23.21 9.74 8.47
C MET A 107 24.39 8.85 8.88
N GLY A 108 25.39 9.41 9.56
CA GLY A 108 26.50 8.62 10.09
C GLY A 108 26.07 7.57 11.11
N GLU A 109 25.05 7.86 11.94
CA GLU A 109 24.53 6.92 12.93
C GLU A 109 23.64 5.84 12.30
N LEU A 110 22.85 6.21 11.28
CA LEU A 110 22.11 5.25 10.43
C LEU A 110 23.07 4.26 9.74
N MET A 111 24.17 4.77 9.17
CA MET A 111 25.20 3.93 8.54
C MET A 111 25.90 2.98 9.53
N LYS A 112 26.22 3.44 10.75
CA LYS A 112 26.80 2.58 11.80
C LYS A 112 25.87 1.44 12.20
N ASN A 113 24.57 1.68 12.19
CA ASN A 113 23.54 0.69 12.47
C ASN A 113 23.21 -0.20 11.24
N GLY A 114 23.95 -0.05 10.15
CA GLY A 114 23.85 -0.90 8.95
C GLY A 114 22.76 -0.45 7.97
N ILE A 115 22.26 0.78 8.10
CA ILE A 115 21.12 1.30 7.34
C ILE A 115 21.63 2.40 6.41
N MET A 116 21.79 2.05 5.14
CA MET A 116 22.15 2.99 4.09
C MET A 116 20.88 3.59 3.50
N VAL A 117 20.59 4.83 3.88
CA VAL A 117 19.42 5.59 3.41
C VAL A 117 19.83 6.98 2.94
N SER A 118 19.17 7.48 1.90
CA SER A 118 19.38 8.84 1.39
C SER A 118 18.59 9.90 2.18
N LEU A 119 18.90 11.18 1.98
CA LEU A 119 18.30 12.31 2.72
C LEU A 119 16.75 12.31 2.71
N ASN A 120 16.17 11.92 1.57
CA ASN A 120 14.74 11.98 1.30
C ASN A 120 14.05 10.61 1.45
N GLU A 121 14.80 9.57 1.84
CA GLU A 121 14.24 8.25 2.08
C GLU A 121 13.52 8.18 3.42
N ARG A 122 12.50 7.33 3.47
CA ARG A 122 11.73 7.06 4.66
C ARG A 122 12.39 5.94 5.46
N VAL A 123 12.45 6.13 6.76
CA VAL A 123 12.89 5.18 7.75
C VAL A 123 11.68 4.72 8.54
N ASP A 124 11.52 3.42 8.75
CA ASP A 124 10.44 2.84 9.53
C ASP A 124 10.51 3.27 11.01
N PHE A 125 9.37 3.23 11.71
CA PHE A 125 9.26 3.64 13.10
C PHE A 125 10.26 2.92 14.02
N ASP A 126 10.45 1.62 13.83
CA ASP A 126 11.33 0.81 14.69
C ASP A 126 12.78 1.25 14.52
N THR A 127 13.23 1.40 13.29
CA THR A 127 14.56 1.93 12.98
C THR A 127 14.73 3.36 13.50
N ALA A 128 13.78 4.26 13.22
CA ALA A 128 13.87 5.65 13.63
C ALA A 128 13.87 5.78 15.16
N THR A 129 13.15 4.90 15.86
CA THR A 129 13.15 4.80 17.32
C THR A 129 14.52 4.43 17.85
N ILE A 130 15.16 3.38 17.31
CA ILE A 130 16.48 2.92 17.74
C ILE A 130 17.52 4.05 17.60
N ILE A 131 17.54 4.71 16.43
CA ILE A 131 18.51 5.78 16.15
C ILE A 131 18.26 7.01 17.03
N ALA A 132 17.00 7.37 17.25
CA ALA A 132 16.66 8.49 18.11
C ALA A 132 16.99 8.20 19.59
N GLU A 133 16.77 6.98 20.08
CA GLU A 133 17.15 6.55 21.43
C GLU A 133 18.68 6.57 21.63
N ASP A 134 19.45 6.08 20.65
CA ASP A 134 20.93 6.14 20.67
C ASP A 134 21.45 7.58 20.73
N LEU A 135 20.70 8.52 20.14
CA LEU A 135 20.98 9.97 20.18
C LEU A 135 20.38 10.67 21.41
N GLY A 136 19.77 9.92 22.32
CA GLY A 136 19.22 10.39 23.60
C GLY A 136 17.87 11.09 23.49
N PHE A 137 17.07 10.76 22.47
CA PHE A 137 15.68 11.20 22.32
C PHE A 137 14.74 10.04 22.62
N LYS A 138 13.67 10.32 23.36
CA LYS A 138 12.61 9.36 23.64
C LYS A 138 11.57 9.45 22.53
N VAL A 139 11.37 8.38 21.79
CA VAL A 139 10.41 8.37 20.67
C VAL A 139 9.03 7.93 21.14
N ILE A 140 8.03 8.70 20.76
CA ILE A 140 6.62 8.39 20.95
C ILE A 140 6.05 8.13 19.55
N LYS A 141 5.32 7.03 19.38
CA LYS A 141 4.64 6.77 18.11
C LYS A 141 3.60 7.86 17.85
N SER A 142 3.84 8.69 16.85
CA SER A 142 2.87 9.66 16.34
C SER A 142 1.97 8.95 15.34
N ASP A 143 0.88 8.41 15.86
CA ASP A 143 -0.23 7.88 15.08
C ASP A 143 -0.90 8.98 14.22
N ASN A 144 -0.20 9.81 13.42
CA ASN A 144 -0.81 10.99 12.81
C ASN A 144 -1.94 10.66 11.82
N GLU A 145 -1.85 9.55 11.07
CA GLU A 145 -2.93 9.08 10.19
C GLU A 145 -4.09 8.47 11.01
N ILE A 146 -3.79 7.66 12.02
CA ILE A 146 -4.78 7.08 12.95
C ILE A 146 -5.41 8.18 13.84
N LYS A 147 -4.68 9.24 14.17
CA LYS A 147 -5.12 10.41 14.97
C LYS A 147 -6.02 11.32 14.15
N GLU A 148 -5.82 11.46 12.84
CA GLU A 148 -6.76 12.20 12.00
C GLU A 148 -8.09 11.46 11.86
N GLU A 149 -8.08 10.14 11.61
CA GLU A 149 -9.32 9.35 11.59
C GLU A 149 -9.98 9.24 12.96
N ALA A 150 -9.22 9.04 14.04
CA ALA A 150 -9.73 9.04 15.41
C ALA A 150 -10.27 10.42 15.83
N SER A 151 -9.62 11.52 15.43
CA SER A 151 -10.09 12.90 15.61
C SER A 151 -11.40 13.17 14.88
N LYS A 152 -11.51 12.70 13.62
CA LYS A 152 -12.75 12.78 12.84
C LYS A 152 -13.88 12.00 13.51
N ARG A 153 -13.61 10.77 13.95
CA ARG A 153 -14.59 9.94 14.67
C ARG A 153 -15.03 10.59 15.98
N GLU A 154 -14.10 11.07 16.80
CA GLU A 154 -14.41 11.76 18.06
C GLU A 154 -15.24 13.02 17.81
N ARG A 155 -14.97 13.75 16.73
CA ARG A 155 -15.76 14.90 16.30
C ARG A 155 -17.17 14.50 15.87
N LEU A 156 -17.32 13.42 15.10
CA LEU A 156 -18.62 12.88 14.72
C LEU A 156 -19.42 12.46 15.95
N GLU A 157 -18.81 11.67 16.84
CA GLU A 157 -19.44 11.21 18.08
C GLU A 157 -19.87 12.37 18.97
N LYS A 158 -19.05 13.43 19.10
CA LYS A 158 -19.45 14.66 19.81
C LYS A 158 -20.65 15.36 19.16
N LEU A 159 -20.70 15.43 17.83
CA LEU A 159 -21.81 16.05 17.10
C LEU A 159 -23.10 15.22 17.17
N LEU A 160 -22.99 13.90 17.31
CA LEU A 160 -24.11 12.99 17.47
C LEU A 160 -24.62 12.97 18.92
N ASN A 161 -23.72 12.91 19.91
CA ASN A 161 -24.06 12.82 21.34
C ASN A 161 -24.60 14.13 21.94
N THR A 162 -24.38 15.27 21.27
CA THR A 162 -24.97 16.56 21.67
C THR A 162 -26.45 16.68 21.35
N ARG A 163 -27.04 15.63 20.74
CA ARG A 163 -28.41 15.62 20.23
C ARG A 163 -29.27 14.61 20.99
N ASN A 164 -30.56 14.91 21.06
CA ASN A 164 -31.52 14.00 21.69
C ASN A 164 -31.96 12.94 20.68
N ALA A 165 -31.21 11.83 20.59
CA ALA A 165 -31.57 10.68 19.78
C ALA A 165 -32.79 9.95 20.39
N GLN A 166 -33.99 10.34 19.97
CA GLN A 166 -35.25 9.77 20.46
C GLN A 166 -35.93 8.86 19.43
N ASP A 167 -35.78 9.17 18.14
CA ASP A 167 -36.48 8.49 17.07
C ASP A 167 -35.71 7.25 16.60
N THR A 168 -36.44 6.15 16.38
CA THR A 168 -35.88 4.97 15.70
C THR A 168 -35.53 5.34 14.27
N LYS A 169 -34.28 5.08 13.86
CA LYS A 169 -33.85 5.30 12.47
C LYS A 169 -33.77 3.97 11.71
N PRO A 170 -33.85 4.00 10.36
CA PRO A 170 -33.51 2.84 9.54
C PRO A 170 -32.08 2.35 9.84
N PRO A 171 -31.85 1.03 9.98
CA PRO A 171 -30.50 0.51 10.16
C PRO A 171 -29.69 0.70 8.88
N VAL A 172 -28.45 1.14 9.05
CA VAL A 172 -27.44 1.15 7.98
C VAL A 172 -26.68 -0.18 8.01
N VAL A 173 -26.76 -0.93 6.93
CA VAL A 173 -26.27 -2.30 6.82
C VAL A 173 -25.13 -2.35 5.81
N VAL A 174 -23.93 -2.72 6.26
CA VAL A 174 -22.79 -2.95 5.37
C VAL A 174 -22.71 -4.41 4.97
N VAL A 175 -22.57 -4.69 3.67
CA VAL A 175 -22.41 -6.06 3.18
C VAL A 175 -20.95 -6.32 2.85
N MET A 176 -20.37 -7.32 3.52
CA MET A 176 -18.94 -7.68 3.43
C MET A 176 -18.77 -9.17 3.09
N GLY A 177 -17.58 -9.57 2.67
CA GLY A 177 -17.26 -10.95 2.29
C GLY A 177 -16.29 -11.05 1.12
N HIS A 178 -15.87 -12.26 0.80
CA HIS A 178 -14.93 -12.54 -0.29
C HIS A 178 -15.50 -12.25 -1.68
N VAL A 179 -14.61 -12.03 -2.66
CA VAL A 179 -14.96 -11.96 -4.09
C VAL A 179 -15.75 -13.23 -4.49
N ASP A 180 -16.71 -13.08 -5.41
CA ASP A 180 -17.55 -14.18 -5.93
C ASP A 180 -18.42 -14.93 -4.91
N HIS A 181 -18.49 -14.50 -3.65
CA HIS A 181 -19.47 -15.02 -2.68
C HIS A 181 -20.90 -14.53 -2.93
N GLY A 182 -21.10 -13.67 -3.93
CA GLY A 182 -22.42 -13.22 -4.36
C GLY A 182 -23.00 -12.05 -3.55
N LYS A 183 -22.16 -11.17 -2.98
CA LYS A 183 -22.57 -9.93 -2.30
C LYS A 183 -23.45 -9.05 -3.20
N THR A 184 -22.93 -8.67 -4.37
CA THR A 184 -23.65 -7.85 -5.35
C THR A 184 -24.91 -8.54 -5.83
N LYS A 185 -24.88 -9.87 -5.99
CA LYS A 185 -26.07 -10.64 -6.38
C LYS A 185 -27.15 -10.64 -5.30
N LEU A 186 -26.77 -10.73 -4.02
CA LEU A 186 -27.67 -10.58 -2.88
C LEU A 186 -28.30 -9.18 -2.87
N LEU A 187 -27.48 -8.14 -3.07
CA LEU A 187 -27.96 -6.77 -3.10
C LEU A 187 -28.89 -6.50 -4.29
N ASP A 188 -28.59 -7.07 -5.46
CA ASP A 188 -29.45 -7.07 -6.65
C ASP A 188 -30.81 -7.73 -6.39
N ALA A 189 -30.78 -8.91 -5.75
CA ALA A 189 -31.99 -9.63 -5.36
C ALA A 189 -32.86 -8.82 -4.39
N ILE A 190 -32.23 -8.14 -3.41
CA ILE A 190 -32.92 -7.25 -2.47
C ILE A 190 -33.49 -6.02 -3.18
N ARG A 191 -32.74 -5.45 -4.13
CA ARG A 191 -33.14 -4.24 -4.87
C ARG A 191 -34.15 -4.52 -5.99
N GLN A 192 -34.40 -5.79 -6.33
CA GLN A 192 -35.18 -6.22 -7.50
C GLN A 192 -34.63 -5.63 -8.81
N THR A 193 -33.30 -5.55 -8.93
CA THR A 193 -32.60 -4.99 -10.10
C THR A 193 -31.42 -5.89 -10.48
N ASN A 194 -30.93 -5.80 -11.72
CA ASN A 194 -29.68 -6.46 -12.15
C ASN A 194 -28.58 -5.42 -12.38
N VAL A 195 -27.78 -5.10 -11.36
CA VAL A 195 -26.55 -4.29 -11.53
C VAL A 195 -25.31 -5.15 -11.78
N VAL A 196 -25.27 -6.40 -11.33
CA VAL A 196 -24.18 -7.34 -11.65
C VAL A 196 -23.96 -7.47 -13.17
N ASP A 197 -25.03 -7.47 -13.96
CA ASP A 197 -24.95 -7.59 -15.41
C ASP A 197 -24.49 -6.29 -16.11
N GLN A 198 -24.53 -5.15 -15.40
CA GLN A 198 -24.18 -3.83 -15.93
C GLN A 198 -22.77 -3.39 -15.52
N GLU A 199 -22.21 -3.94 -14.44
CA GLU A 199 -20.85 -3.64 -13.99
C GLU A 199 -19.79 -4.40 -14.81
N ALA A 200 -18.74 -3.69 -15.22
CA ALA A 200 -17.65 -4.27 -15.99
C ALA A 200 -16.93 -5.36 -15.16
N GLY A 201 -16.90 -6.58 -15.71
CA GLY A 201 -16.31 -7.74 -15.04
C GLY A 201 -17.20 -8.42 -13.99
N GLY A 202 -18.46 -7.98 -13.81
CA GLY A 202 -19.40 -8.60 -12.88
C GLY A 202 -19.04 -8.43 -11.40
N ILE A 203 -18.22 -7.42 -11.07
CA ILE A 203 -17.76 -7.13 -9.71
C ILE A 203 -18.02 -5.68 -9.31
N THR A 204 -18.36 -5.47 -8.04
CA THR A 204 -18.54 -4.14 -7.44
C THR A 204 -17.19 -3.50 -7.14
N GLN A 205 -16.96 -2.32 -7.72
CA GLN A 205 -15.71 -1.56 -7.60
C GLN A 205 -15.91 -0.18 -6.96
N HIS A 206 -17.18 0.21 -6.70
CA HIS A 206 -17.59 1.46 -6.07
C HIS A 206 -18.36 1.16 -4.79
N ILE A 207 -18.33 2.08 -3.81
CA ILE A 207 -19.20 1.98 -2.65
C ILE A 207 -20.58 2.55 -2.98
N GLY A 208 -21.57 1.67 -3.12
CA GLY A 208 -22.95 2.05 -3.38
C GLY A 208 -23.75 2.20 -2.08
N ALA A 209 -24.72 3.12 -2.07
CA ALA A 209 -25.69 3.19 -0.98
C ALA A 209 -27.12 3.28 -1.53
N TYR A 210 -28.01 2.43 -1.03
CA TYR A 210 -29.41 2.40 -1.45
C TYR A 210 -30.33 2.02 -0.30
N GLN A 211 -31.63 2.23 -0.49
CA GLN A 211 -32.64 1.88 0.50
C GLN A 211 -33.66 0.90 -0.06
N THR A 212 -34.07 -0.05 0.77
CA THR A 212 -35.19 -0.96 0.50
C THR A 212 -36.19 -0.88 1.64
N GLU A 213 -37.43 -1.24 1.37
CA GLU A 213 -38.50 -1.28 2.36
C GLU A 213 -38.92 -2.73 2.60
N THR A 214 -39.04 -3.13 3.86
CA THR A 214 -39.50 -4.45 4.26
C THR A 214 -40.32 -4.31 5.54
N ARG A 215 -41.54 -4.87 5.54
CA ARG A 215 -42.51 -4.76 6.66
C ARG A 215 -42.71 -3.30 7.13
N ASP A 216 -42.91 -2.38 6.17
CA ASP A 216 -43.09 -0.93 6.40
C ASP A 216 -41.91 -0.25 7.13
N ARG A 217 -40.73 -0.88 7.11
CA ARG A 217 -39.48 -0.35 7.67
C ARG A 217 -38.42 -0.25 6.59
N LEU A 218 -37.71 0.87 6.56
CA LEU A 218 -36.61 1.09 5.64
C LEU A 218 -35.33 0.43 6.18
N ILE A 219 -34.51 -0.08 5.26
CA ILE A 219 -33.15 -0.55 5.51
C ILE A 219 -32.23 0.12 4.50
N THR A 220 -31.14 0.72 4.98
CA THR A 220 -30.13 1.32 4.11
C THR A 220 -28.97 0.36 3.93
N PHE A 221 -28.67 -0.04 2.70
CA PHE A 221 -27.54 -0.92 2.40
C PHE A 221 -26.34 -0.13 1.89
N LEU A 222 -25.15 -0.48 2.39
CA LEU A 222 -23.85 -0.06 1.89
C LEU A 222 -23.20 -1.26 1.18
N ASP A 223 -23.06 -1.15 -0.14
CA ASP A 223 -22.38 -2.14 -0.96
C ASP A 223 -20.87 -1.87 -0.94
N THR A 224 -20.08 -2.79 -0.40
CA THR A 224 -18.62 -2.64 -0.35
C THR A 224 -17.90 -3.61 -1.29
N PRO A 225 -16.89 -3.14 -2.04
CA PRO A 225 -16.10 -4.01 -2.90
C PRO A 225 -15.41 -5.15 -2.13
N GLY A 226 -15.43 -6.35 -2.72
CA GLY A 226 -14.86 -7.56 -2.11
C GLY A 226 -13.34 -7.71 -2.22
N HIS A 227 -12.72 -7.07 -3.21
CA HIS A 227 -11.31 -7.29 -3.51
C HIS A 227 -10.40 -6.65 -2.45
N GLU A 228 -9.31 -7.35 -2.09
CA GLU A 228 -8.25 -6.86 -1.19
C GLU A 228 -7.82 -5.39 -1.44
N ALA A 229 -7.74 -4.96 -2.70
CA ALA A 229 -7.41 -3.60 -3.12
C ALA A 229 -8.28 -2.51 -2.48
N PHE A 230 -9.49 -2.85 -2.05
CA PHE A 230 -10.48 -1.92 -1.50
C PHE A 230 -10.62 -2.03 0.02
N LYS A 231 -9.57 -2.45 0.73
CA LYS A 231 -9.56 -2.54 2.20
C LYS A 231 -9.97 -1.23 2.88
N ALA A 232 -9.44 -0.10 2.42
CA ALA A 232 -9.79 1.22 2.94
C ALA A 232 -11.31 1.49 2.82
N MET A 233 -11.93 1.12 1.70
CA MET A 233 -13.38 1.28 1.51
C MET A 233 -14.20 0.40 2.47
N ARG A 234 -13.78 -0.84 2.72
CA ARG A 234 -14.45 -1.72 3.69
C ARG A 234 -14.37 -1.17 5.11
N SER A 235 -13.20 -0.67 5.52
CA SER A 235 -13.04 -0.04 6.83
C SER A 235 -13.95 1.17 7.00
N ARG A 236 -14.05 2.03 5.98
CA ARG A 236 -14.96 3.19 5.99
C ARG A 236 -16.43 2.77 6.05
N GLY A 237 -16.84 1.77 5.26
CA GLY A 237 -18.19 1.21 5.30
C GLY A 237 -18.56 0.67 6.69
N GLY A 238 -17.61 -0.03 7.34
CA GLY A 238 -17.78 -0.53 8.71
C GLY A 238 -17.96 0.59 9.74
N GLN A 239 -17.21 1.70 9.63
CA GLN A 239 -17.31 2.82 10.58
C GLN A 239 -18.66 3.54 10.56
N ILE A 240 -19.38 3.50 9.43
CA ILE A 240 -20.63 4.24 9.24
C ILE A 240 -21.86 3.34 9.44
N ALA A 241 -21.68 2.02 9.35
CA ALA A 241 -22.76 1.05 9.48
C ALA A 241 -23.20 0.84 10.93
N ASP A 242 -24.46 0.47 11.11
CA ASP A 242 -25.02 0.04 12.38
C ASP A 242 -25.00 -1.50 12.51
N VAL A 243 -25.14 -2.23 11.39
CA VAL A 243 -25.17 -3.69 11.32
C VAL A 243 -24.33 -4.17 10.14
N ALA A 244 -23.69 -5.34 10.25
CA ALA A 244 -22.98 -5.97 9.13
C ALA A 244 -23.66 -7.27 8.65
N VAL A 245 -23.59 -7.54 7.35
CA VAL A 245 -23.94 -8.83 6.75
C VAL A 245 -22.67 -9.42 6.17
N LEU A 246 -22.22 -10.55 6.73
CA LEU A 246 -21.08 -11.29 6.22
C LEU A 246 -21.56 -12.37 5.24
N VAL A 247 -21.26 -12.21 3.96
CA VAL A 247 -21.65 -13.18 2.92
C VAL A 247 -20.56 -14.23 2.74
N VAL A 248 -20.91 -15.48 3.00
CA VAL A 248 -20.01 -16.64 2.87
C VAL A 248 -20.64 -17.64 1.91
N ALA A 249 -19.90 -18.07 0.89
CA ALA A 249 -20.38 -19.05 -0.07
C ALA A 249 -20.33 -20.47 0.54
N ALA A 250 -21.41 -21.23 0.44
CA ALA A 250 -21.53 -22.57 1.01
C ALA A 250 -20.65 -23.62 0.31
N ASP A 251 -20.30 -23.39 -0.96
CA ASP A 251 -19.38 -24.22 -1.75
C ASP A 251 -17.90 -23.94 -1.43
N ASP A 252 -17.58 -22.71 -1.04
CA ASP A 252 -16.19 -22.27 -0.86
C ASP A 252 -15.75 -22.34 0.62
N GLY A 253 -16.50 -21.68 1.51
CA GLY A 253 -16.16 -21.54 2.92
C GLY A 253 -15.49 -20.21 3.27
N LEU A 254 -14.73 -20.19 4.36
CA LEU A 254 -14.01 -19.02 4.85
C LEU A 254 -12.73 -18.80 4.04
N GLN A 255 -12.67 -17.63 3.40
CA GLN A 255 -11.52 -17.19 2.60
C GLN A 255 -10.76 -16.06 3.31
N PRO A 256 -9.51 -15.74 2.91
CA PRO A 256 -8.71 -14.69 3.54
C PRO A 256 -9.41 -13.32 3.64
N GLN A 257 -10.17 -12.92 2.61
CA GLN A 257 -10.93 -11.67 2.62
C GLN A 257 -12.16 -11.73 3.55
N THR A 258 -12.70 -12.93 3.80
CA THR A 258 -13.75 -13.14 4.81
C THR A 258 -13.17 -12.90 6.21
N LEU A 259 -11.97 -13.41 6.50
CA LEU A 259 -11.27 -13.16 7.77
C LEU A 259 -10.93 -11.67 7.97
N GLU A 260 -10.54 -10.98 6.89
CA GLU A 260 -10.33 -9.54 6.92
C GLU A 260 -11.64 -8.79 7.22
N SER A 261 -12.73 -9.17 6.57
CA SER A 261 -14.06 -8.59 6.82
C SER A 261 -14.50 -8.80 8.27
N ILE A 262 -14.29 -10.00 8.82
CA ILE A 262 -14.54 -10.31 10.23
C ILE A 262 -13.69 -9.42 11.15
N SER A 263 -12.42 -9.21 10.80
CA SER A 263 -11.53 -8.34 11.58
C SER A 263 -12.05 -6.88 11.63
N VAL A 264 -12.61 -6.37 10.52
CA VAL A 264 -13.25 -5.05 10.48
C VAL A 264 -14.51 -5.03 11.35
N ILE A 265 -15.39 -6.03 11.22
CA ILE A 265 -16.63 -6.15 12.01
C ILE A 265 -16.30 -6.18 13.52
N GLN A 266 -15.32 -6.97 13.92
CA GLN A 266 -14.89 -7.08 15.32
C GLN A 266 -14.24 -5.79 15.84
N LYS A 267 -13.38 -5.15 15.03
CA LYS A 267 -12.73 -3.88 15.38
C LYS A 267 -13.76 -2.78 15.61
N GLU A 268 -14.75 -2.68 14.73
CA GLU A 268 -15.82 -1.70 14.80
C GLU A 268 -16.97 -2.10 15.75
N LYS A 269 -16.89 -3.30 16.34
CA LYS A 269 -17.89 -3.88 17.25
C LYS A 269 -19.31 -3.92 16.65
N LEU A 270 -19.40 -4.19 15.35
CA LEU A 270 -20.67 -4.23 14.66
C LEU A 270 -21.42 -5.53 15.00
N PRO A 271 -22.70 -5.45 15.39
CA PRO A 271 -23.59 -6.61 15.39
C PRO A 271 -23.74 -7.10 13.95
N PHE A 272 -23.73 -8.41 13.74
CA PHE A 272 -23.70 -8.96 12.38
C PHE A 272 -24.45 -10.29 12.24
N VAL A 273 -24.87 -10.55 11.00
CA VAL A 273 -25.46 -11.83 10.56
C VAL A 273 -24.57 -12.44 9.48
N VAL A 274 -24.41 -13.76 9.52
CA VAL A 274 -23.71 -14.51 8.46
C VAL A 274 -24.73 -15.02 7.47
N ALA A 275 -24.70 -14.50 6.24
CA ALA A 275 -25.50 -14.97 5.13
C ALA A 275 -24.74 -16.07 4.38
N ILE A 276 -25.12 -17.32 4.59
CA ILE A 276 -24.51 -18.48 3.91
C ILE A 276 -25.17 -18.63 2.54
N ASN A 277 -24.49 -18.14 1.50
CA ASN A 277 -25.02 -18.03 0.14
C ASN A 277 -24.73 -19.27 -0.72
N LYS A 278 -25.38 -19.35 -1.90
CA LYS A 278 -25.25 -20.44 -2.88
C LYS A 278 -25.71 -21.81 -2.39
N ILE A 279 -26.71 -21.87 -1.51
CA ILE A 279 -27.33 -23.14 -1.06
C ILE A 279 -28.02 -23.92 -2.18
N ASP A 280 -28.11 -23.33 -3.37
CA ASP A 280 -28.66 -23.97 -4.57
C ASP A 280 -27.67 -24.85 -5.32
N LYS A 281 -26.37 -24.81 -4.99
CA LYS A 281 -25.38 -25.71 -5.57
C LYS A 281 -25.42 -27.08 -4.91
N GLU A 282 -25.19 -28.13 -5.68
CA GLU A 282 -25.10 -29.51 -5.16
C GLU A 282 -23.93 -29.69 -4.18
N GLU A 283 -22.84 -28.94 -4.39
CA GLU A 283 -21.63 -28.93 -3.56
C GLU A 283 -21.77 -28.07 -2.29
N ALA A 284 -22.92 -27.40 -2.08
CA ALA A 284 -23.11 -26.49 -0.96
C ALA A 284 -23.09 -27.24 0.39
N ASN A 285 -22.20 -26.81 1.30
CA ASN A 285 -22.07 -27.39 2.62
C ASN A 285 -22.17 -26.33 3.72
N ILE A 286 -23.38 -26.20 4.29
CA ILE A 286 -23.67 -25.24 5.35
C ILE A 286 -22.93 -25.59 6.65
N ASP A 287 -22.83 -26.88 6.97
CA ASP A 287 -22.20 -27.34 8.20
C ASP A 287 -20.68 -27.09 8.20
N LYS A 288 -20.04 -27.24 7.04
CA LYS A 288 -18.62 -26.88 6.86
C LYS A 288 -18.37 -25.41 7.20
N VAL A 289 -19.18 -24.49 6.69
CA VAL A 289 -19.07 -23.05 7.00
C VAL A 289 -19.25 -22.80 8.50
N LYS A 290 -20.21 -23.47 9.14
CA LYS A 290 -20.45 -23.37 10.59
C LYS A 290 -19.28 -23.91 11.43
N GLN A 291 -18.64 -25.00 10.97
CA GLN A 291 -17.42 -25.54 11.59
C GLN A 291 -16.28 -24.52 11.51
N GLU A 292 -15.98 -24.01 10.31
CA GLU A 292 -14.91 -23.03 10.09
C GLU A 292 -15.12 -21.72 10.89
N LEU A 293 -16.37 -21.25 11.02
CA LEU A 293 -16.69 -20.11 11.90
C LEU A 293 -16.41 -20.42 13.37
N SER A 294 -16.74 -21.64 13.82
CA SER A 294 -16.51 -22.07 15.20
C SER A 294 -15.01 -22.16 15.53
N GLU A 295 -14.17 -22.56 14.57
CA GLU A 295 -12.70 -22.62 14.72
C GLU A 295 -12.09 -21.23 15.00
N ILE A 296 -12.71 -20.16 14.49
CA ILE A 296 -12.30 -18.77 14.76
C ILE A 296 -13.08 -18.13 15.92
N ASN A 297 -13.69 -18.93 16.78
CA ASN A 297 -14.49 -18.53 17.95
C ASN A 297 -15.78 -17.75 17.61
N LEU A 298 -16.29 -17.89 16.38
CA LEU A 298 -17.60 -17.37 15.97
C LEU A 298 -18.63 -18.50 16.00
N ILE A 299 -19.13 -18.83 17.19
CA ILE A 299 -20.02 -19.97 17.40
C ILE A 299 -21.43 -19.64 16.85
N PRO A 300 -21.98 -20.47 15.94
CA PRO A 300 -23.35 -20.32 15.43
C PRO A 300 -24.43 -20.47 16.51
N GLU A 301 -25.55 -19.77 16.36
CA GLU A 301 -26.70 -19.82 17.30
C GLU A 301 -27.24 -21.25 17.51
N ASP A 302 -27.37 -22.03 16.43
CA ASP A 302 -27.85 -23.43 16.49
C ASP A 302 -26.98 -24.33 17.37
N TRP A 303 -25.73 -23.94 17.63
CA TRP A 303 -24.77 -24.66 18.47
C TRP A 303 -24.59 -24.02 19.85
N GLY A 304 -25.52 -23.14 20.24
CA GLY A 304 -25.50 -22.42 21.52
C GLY A 304 -24.62 -21.17 21.52
N GLY A 305 -24.23 -20.69 20.36
CA GLY A 305 -23.44 -19.47 20.19
C GLY A 305 -24.28 -18.19 20.05
N LYS A 306 -23.63 -17.12 19.57
CA LYS A 306 -24.26 -15.79 19.37
C LYS A 306 -24.36 -15.38 17.90
N VAL A 307 -23.72 -16.12 16.99
CA VAL A 307 -23.62 -15.74 15.58
C VAL A 307 -24.81 -16.31 14.83
N ILE A 308 -25.69 -15.42 14.36
CA ILE A 308 -26.85 -15.82 13.57
C ILE A 308 -26.37 -16.19 12.16
N CYS A 309 -26.66 -17.43 11.74
CA CYS A 309 -26.27 -17.95 10.43
C CYS A 309 -27.52 -18.22 9.60
N GLN A 310 -27.79 -17.37 8.60
CA GLN A 310 -28.95 -17.48 7.72
C GLN A 310 -28.56 -18.09 6.36
N PRO A 311 -29.03 -19.30 6.02
CA PRO A 311 -28.78 -19.89 4.70
C PRO A 311 -29.65 -19.22 3.64
N ILE A 312 -29.06 -18.77 2.53
CA ILE A 312 -29.74 -18.06 1.44
C ILE A 312 -29.32 -18.55 0.06
N SER A 313 -30.19 -18.34 -0.94
CA SER A 313 -29.77 -18.36 -2.35
C SER A 313 -30.12 -17.02 -2.99
N ALA A 314 -29.09 -16.20 -3.23
CA ALA A 314 -29.22 -14.95 -3.97
C ALA A 314 -29.65 -15.15 -5.43
N LYS A 315 -29.43 -16.35 -6.00
CA LYS A 315 -29.81 -16.68 -7.37
C LYS A 315 -31.31 -16.94 -7.52
N PHE A 316 -31.89 -17.67 -6.56
CA PHE A 316 -33.30 -18.06 -6.59
C PHE A 316 -34.19 -17.21 -5.65
N ASN A 317 -33.63 -16.14 -5.08
CA ASN A 317 -34.29 -15.29 -4.08
C ASN A 317 -34.85 -16.09 -2.89
N LYS A 318 -34.18 -17.17 -2.50
CA LYS A 318 -34.61 -18.05 -1.41
C LYS A 318 -34.04 -17.55 -0.08
N ASN A 319 -34.90 -17.47 0.93
CA ASN A 319 -34.58 -17.07 2.30
C ASN A 319 -34.08 -15.61 2.47
N ILE A 320 -34.25 -14.75 1.46
CA ILE A 320 -33.88 -13.33 1.52
C ILE A 320 -34.84 -12.53 2.44
N PRO A 321 -36.17 -12.70 2.37
CA PRO A 321 -37.07 -12.02 3.30
C PRO A 321 -36.73 -12.31 4.77
N GLU A 322 -36.40 -13.57 5.08
CA GLU A 322 -35.99 -14.01 6.41
C GLU A 322 -34.68 -13.36 6.85
N LEU A 323 -33.70 -13.18 5.93
CA LEU A 323 -32.48 -12.43 6.22
C LEU A 323 -32.78 -10.96 6.56
N LEU A 324 -33.69 -10.31 5.82
CA LEU A 324 -34.10 -8.93 6.09
C LEU A 324 -34.79 -8.81 7.45
N ASP A 325 -35.63 -9.79 7.80
CA ASP A 325 -36.28 -9.85 9.11
C ASP A 325 -35.28 -10.01 10.26
N THR A 326 -34.26 -10.87 10.08
CA THR A 326 -33.16 -11.02 11.04
C THR A 326 -32.37 -9.71 11.21
N ILE A 327 -32.09 -9.00 10.12
CA ILE A 327 -31.40 -7.69 10.18
C ILE A 327 -32.22 -6.68 10.99
N LEU A 328 -33.54 -6.60 10.76
CA LEU A 328 -34.42 -5.72 11.52
C LEU A 328 -34.48 -6.13 13.00
N LEU A 329 -34.48 -7.43 13.31
CA LEU A 329 -34.45 -7.92 14.69
C LEU A 329 -33.16 -7.51 15.41
N ILE A 330 -32.00 -7.67 14.76
CA ILE A 330 -30.71 -7.22 15.30
C ILE A 330 -30.75 -5.71 15.56
N ALA A 331 -31.27 -4.94 14.60
CA ALA A 331 -31.39 -3.49 14.72
C ALA A 331 -32.28 -3.06 15.92
N ASP A 332 -33.35 -3.80 16.20
CA ASP A 332 -34.25 -3.54 17.33
C ASP A 332 -33.60 -3.86 18.67
N LEU A 333 -32.82 -4.94 18.74
CA LEU A 333 -32.07 -5.31 19.95
C LEU A 333 -31.01 -4.26 20.30
N GLU A 334 -30.37 -3.69 19.29
CA GLU A 334 -29.36 -2.64 19.43
C GLU A 334 -29.97 -1.25 19.68
N ASN A 335 -31.30 -1.13 19.56
CA ASN A 335 -32.06 0.09 19.82
C ASN A 335 -31.51 1.31 19.07
N ILE A 336 -31.29 1.13 17.77
CA ILE A 336 -30.65 2.12 16.90
C ILE A 336 -31.53 3.37 16.79
N LYS A 337 -31.01 4.51 17.26
CA LYS A 337 -31.71 5.80 17.27
C LYS A 337 -30.92 6.90 16.58
N ALA A 338 -31.62 7.91 16.09
CA ALA A 338 -31.02 9.16 15.68
C ALA A 338 -31.95 10.34 15.99
N ASP A 339 -31.36 11.52 16.08
CA ASP A 339 -32.12 12.76 16.11
C ASP A 339 -32.52 13.12 14.67
N ALA A 340 -33.81 13.11 14.35
CA ALA A 340 -34.29 13.56 13.05
C ALA A 340 -34.40 15.10 12.97
N GLN A 341 -34.39 15.79 14.12
CA GLN A 341 -34.55 17.23 14.21
C GLN A 341 -33.20 17.95 14.13
N GLY A 342 -33.25 19.24 13.76
CA GLY A 342 -32.06 20.09 13.69
C GLY A 342 -31.20 19.91 12.42
N SER A 343 -30.00 20.50 12.47
CA SER A 343 -29.09 20.60 11.33
C SER A 343 -28.48 19.26 10.96
N ALA A 344 -28.44 18.90 9.68
CA ALA A 344 -27.90 17.62 9.28
C ALA A 344 -26.40 17.45 9.56
N VAL A 345 -26.02 16.24 9.97
CA VAL A 345 -24.65 15.73 10.01
C VAL A 345 -24.63 14.42 9.26
N GLY A 346 -23.62 14.21 8.43
CA GLY A 346 -23.46 12.98 7.67
C GLY A 346 -22.03 12.77 7.25
N THR A 347 -21.77 11.64 6.60
CA THR A 347 -20.43 11.28 6.10
C THR A 347 -20.44 11.13 4.59
N ILE A 348 -19.39 11.63 3.93
CA ILE A 348 -19.21 11.43 2.49
C ILE A 348 -18.82 9.97 2.24
N ILE A 349 -19.68 9.24 1.54
CA ILE A 349 -19.41 7.84 1.15
C ILE A 349 -18.62 7.79 -0.16
N GLU A 350 -18.93 8.69 -1.09
CA GLU A 350 -18.32 8.70 -2.41
C GLU A 350 -18.28 10.11 -3.01
N SER A 351 -17.28 10.42 -3.82
CA SER A 351 -17.21 11.64 -4.60
C SER A 351 -16.61 11.41 -5.99
N HIS A 352 -17.19 12.05 -7.00
CA HIS A 352 -16.75 11.95 -8.40
C HIS A 352 -17.15 13.17 -9.24
N ILE A 353 -16.58 13.28 -10.43
CA ILE A 353 -16.91 14.35 -11.39
C ILE A 353 -17.91 13.80 -12.40
N ASP A 354 -19.13 14.34 -12.37
CA ASP A 354 -20.12 14.09 -13.41
C ASP A 354 -19.95 15.07 -14.58
N LYS A 355 -20.19 14.58 -15.81
CA LYS A 355 -20.02 15.38 -17.04
C LYS A 355 -20.98 16.56 -17.14
N SER A 356 -22.18 16.42 -16.57
CA SER A 356 -23.27 17.40 -16.68
C SER A 356 -23.42 18.23 -15.41
N ALA A 357 -23.21 17.62 -14.24
CA ALA A 357 -23.42 18.24 -12.94
C ALA A 357 -22.13 18.77 -12.29
N GLY A 358 -20.96 18.47 -12.85
CA GLY A 358 -19.66 18.82 -12.27
C GLY A 358 -19.33 17.96 -11.04
N PRO A 359 -18.65 18.51 -10.03
CA PRO A 359 -18.39 17.79 -8.78
C PRO A 359 -19.67 17.35 -8.06
N VAL A 360 -19.76 16.04 -7.78
CA VAL A 360 -20.87 15.42 -7.06
C VAL A 360 -20.35 14.58 -5.91
N ALA A 361 -21.16 14.45 -4.85
CA ALA A 361 -20.84 13.61 -3.71
C ALA A 361 -22.07 12.89 -3.17
N THR A 362 -21.89 11.64 -2.76
CA THR A 362 -22.89 10.83 -2.07
C THR A 362 -22.64 10.92 -0.57
N VAL A 363 -23.67 11.33 0.18
CA VAL A 363 -23.61 11.55 1.62
C VAL A 363 -24.62 10.63 2.29
N LEU A 364 -24.21 9.96 3.37
CA LEU A 364 -25.14 9.29 4.27
C LEU A 364 -25.42 10.18 5.46
N VAL A 365 -26.68 10.59 5.59
CA VAL A 365 -27.14 11.42 6.71
C VAL A 365 -27.17 10.55 7.97
N GLN A 366 -26.49 10.96 9.04
CA GLN A 366 -26.43 10.21 10.30
C GLN A 366 -27.31 10.84 11.39
N ALA A 367 -27.47 12.16 11.38
CA ALA A 367 -28.37 12.89 12.26
C ALA A 367 -28.88 14.18 11.61
N GLY A 368 -30.00 14.70 12.11
CA GLY A 368 -30.73 15.84 11.57
C GLY A 368 -31.36 15.57 10.21
N THR A 369 -31.97 16.60 9.63
CA THR A 369 -32.58 16.53 8.30
C THR A 369 -31.86 17.46 7.33
N LEU A 370 -31.33 16.90 6.25
CA LEU A 370 -30.64 17.64 5.19
C LEU A 370 -31.67 18.22 4.21
N LYS A 371 -31.61 19.51 3.92
CA LYS A 371 -32.60 20.19 3.06
C LYS A 371 -31.95 20.97 1.93
N ILE A 372 -32.71 21.16 0.84
CA ILE A 372 -32.31 22.07 -0.23
C ILE A 372 -32.16 23.47 0.36
N GLY A 373 -31.02 24.08 0.08
CA GLY A 373 -30.67 25.43 0.53
C GLY A 373 -29.89 25.50 1.82
N ASP A 374 -29.61 24.37 2.47
CA ASP A 374 -28.73 24.33 3.63
C ASP A 374 -27.31 24.76 3.27
N MET A 375 -26.65 25.46 4.19
CA MET A 375 -25.23 25.80 4.09
C MET A 375 -24.44 24.68 4.78
N PHE A 376 -23.48 24.10 4.08
CA PHE A 376 -22.71 22.96 4.57
C PHE A 376 -21.21 23.22 4.53
N MET A 377 -20.50 22.51 5.40
CA MET A 377 -19.04 22.38 5.40
C MET A 377 -18.67 20.91 5.41
N VAL A 378 -17.70 20.52 4.57
CA VAL A 378 -17.11 19.18 4.48
C VAL A 378 -15.60 19.35 4.37
N GLY A 379 -14.87 19.14 5.46
CA GLY A 379 -13.45 19.50 5.54
C GLY A 379 -13.24 20.96 5.12
N ASP A 380 -12.54 21.16 4.01
CA ASP A 380 -12.32 22.48 3.40
C ASP A 380 -13.36 22.88 2.36
N VAL A 381 -14.20 21.97 1.89
CA VAL A 381 -15.23 22.25 0.89
C VAL A 381 -16.45 22.84 1.58
N SER A 382 -16.95 23.94 1.04
CA SER A 382 -18.11 24.63 1.60
C SER A 382 -19.05 25.11 0.51
N GLY A 383 -20.33 25.18 0.83
CA GLY A 383 -21.31 25.56 -0.15
C GLY A 383 -22.72 25.64 0.37
N LYS A 384 -23.64 25.77 -0.58
CA LYS A 384 -25.08 25.72 -0.36
C LYS A 384 -25.64 24.59 -1.20
N ILE A 385 -26.49 23.77 -0.62
CA ILE A 385 -27.14 22.65 -1.32
C ILE A 385 -28.12 23.22 -2.34
N LYS A 386 -27.90 22.89 -3.62
CA LYS A 386 -28.76 23.32 -4.72
C LYS A 386 -29.72 22.23 -5.16
N ILE A 387 -29.20 21.02 -5.32
CA ILE A 387 -29.94 19.86 -5.83
C ILE A 387 -29.50 18.65 -5.02
N MET A 388 -30.48 17.87 -4.57
CA MET A 388 -30.30 16.58 -3.93
C MET A 388 -31.07 15.53 -4.71
N GLN A 389 -30.48 14.36 -4.88
CA GLN A 389 -31.11 13.20 -5.50
C GLN A 389 -31.00 11.97 -4.59
N ASP A 390 -31.99 11.09 -4.65
CA ASP A 390 -31.90 9.77 -4.05
C ASP A 390 -31.04 8.83 -4.92
N TRP A 391 -30.88 7.60 -4.44
CA TRP A 391 -30.13 6.55 -5.13
C TRP A 391 -30.77 6.10 -6.46
N THR A 392 -32.05 6.42 -6.71
CA THR A 392 -32.75 6.17 -7.99
C THR A 392 -32.62 7.33 -8.99
N GLY A 393 -32.05 8.46 -8.58
CA GLY A 393 -31.93 9.67 -9.37
C GLY A 393 -33.14 10.62 -9.28
N LYS A 394 -34.12 10.35 -8.38
CA LYS A 394 -35.23 11.26 -8.15
C LYS A 394 -34.80 12.40 -7.25
N ASN A 395 -35.29 13.61 -7.53
CA ASN A 395 -34.96 14.79 -6.73
C ASN A 395 -35.60 14.71 -5.33
N LEU A 396 -34.81 14.99 -4.30
CA LEU A 396 -35.24 15.06 -2.91
C LEU A 396 -35.28 16.50 -2.41
N THR A 397 -36.31 16.86 -1.65
CA THR A 397 -36.40 18.18 -0.98
C THR A 397 -35.81 18.15 0.43
N ALA A 398 -35.92 17.01 1.10
CA ALA A 398 -35.37 16.74 2.42
C ALA A 398 -34.91 15.28 2.52
N ALA A 399 -33.91 15.02 3.36
CA ALA A 399 -33.42 13.69 3.66
C ALA A 399 -33.19 13.51 5.15
N THR A 400 -33.81 12.48 5.72
CA THR A 400 -33.76 12.13 7.15
C THR A 400 -32.55 11.25 7.47
N PRO A 401 -32.25 10.98 8.76
CA PRO A 401 -31.18 10.06 9.14
C PRO A 401 -31.28 8.70 8.45
N ALA A 402 -30.12 8.08 8.23
CA ALA A 402 -29.87 6.89 7.43
C ALA A 402 -30.18 6.99 5.93
N THR A 403 -30.59 8.15 5.41
CA THR A 403 -30.88 8.30 3.97
C THR A 403 -29.59 8.60 3.19
N PRO A 404 -29.24 7.82 2.14
CA PRO A 404 -28.17 8.17 1.22
C PRO A 404 -28.65 9.21 0.21
N VAL A 405 -27.89 10.29 0.05
CA VAL A 405 -28.24 11.45 -0.79
C VAL A 405 -27.09 11.83 -1.69
N LYS A 406 -27.36 11.98 -2.98
CA LYS A 406 -26.43 12.54 -3.95
C LYS A 406 -26.60 14.06 -4.01
N ILE A 407 -25.55 14.79 -3.67
CA ILE A 407 -25.49 16.26 -3.74
C ILE A 407 -24.79 16.65 -5.04
N LEU A 408 -25.47 17.48 -5.84
CA LEU A 408 -24.98 17.93 -7.15
C LEU A 408 -24.55 19.39 -7.15
N GLY A 409 -23.63 19.74 -8.04
CA GLY A 409 -23.21 21.12 -8.29
C GLY A 409 -22.33 21.70 -7.19
N LEU A 410 -21.49 20.86 -6.59
CA LEU A 410 -20.46 21.28 -5.64
C LEU A 410 -19.39 22.09 -6.39
N LYS A 411 -18.75 23.04 -5.70
CA LYS A 411 -17.66 23.83 -6.30
C LYS A 411 -16.38 23.01 -6.47
N GLU A 412 -16.13 22.13 -5.52
CA GLU A 412 -14.95 21.29 -5.40
C GLU A 412 -15.39 19.91 -4.90
N LEU A 413 -14.57 18.90 -5.18
CA LEU A 413 -14.81 17.54 -4.71
C LEU A 413 -14.46 17.45 -3.23
N PRO A 414 -15.39 17.02 -2.37
CA PRO A 414 -15.05 16.68 -1.00
C PRO A 414 -14.27 15.36 -0.95
N SER A 415 -13.40 15.24 0.04
CA SER A 415 -12.72 13.97 0.32
C SER A 415 -13.71 12.94 0.86
N VAL A 416 -13.53 11.69 0.45
CA VAL A 416 -14.33 10.56 0.95
C VAL A 416 -14.01 10.33 2.44
N GLY A 417 -15.02 9.99 3.24
CA GLY A 417 -14.92 9.82 4.69
C GLY A 417 -14.95 11.12 5.50
N GLU A 418 -14.99 12.29 4.85
CA GLU A 418 -15.16 13.56 5.56
C GLU A 418 -16.59 13.74 6.08
N ILE A 419 -16.71 14.51 7.17
CA ILE A 419 -17.98 14.79 7.82
C ILE A 419 -18.59 16.02 7.17
N LEU A 420 -19.82 15.87 6.70
CA LEU A 420 -20.70 16.96 6.33
C LEU A 420 -21.39 17.51 7.57
N GLU A 421 -21.26 18.82 7.79
CA GLU A 421 -21.92 19.56 8.86
C GLU A 421 -22.75 20.69 8.26
N VAL A 422 -24.07 20.69 8.49
CA VAL A 422 -24.94 21.81 8.16
C VAL A 422 -24.83 22.91 9.22
N ILE A 423 -24.55 24.13 8.78
CA ILE A 423 -24.42 25.30 9.63
C ILE A 423 -25.59 26.24 9.34
N THR A 424 -26.39 26.53 10.36
CA THR A 424 -27.56 27.42 10.26
C THR A 424 -27.19 28.88 10.48
N ASP A 425 -26.20 29.18 11.32
CA ASP A 425 -25.75 30.56 11.58
C ASP A 425 -24.80 31.07 10.46
N LYS A 426 -25.23 32.11 9.75
CA LYS A 426 -24.44 32.78 8.71
C LYS A 426 -23.14 33.40 9.24
N LYS A 427 -23.09 33.85 10.50
CA LYS A 427 -21.86 34.40 11.10
C LYS A 427 -20.84 33.30 11.35
N GLU A 428 -21.28 32.19 11.93
CA GLU A 428 -20.43 31.02 12.15
C GLU A 428 -19.91 30.45 10.83
N PHE A 429 -20.78 30.30 9.84
CA PHE A 429 -20.41 29.84 8.50
C PHE A 429 -19.32 30.73 7.87
N LYS A 430 -19.48 32.06 7.93
CA LYS A 430 -18.47 33.01 7.43
C LYS A 430 -17.15 32.96 8.23
N GLY A 431 -17.23 32.74 9.54
CA GLY A 431 -16.06 32.59 10.41
C GLY A 431 -15.23 31.36 10.03
N ARG A 432 -15.88 30.19 9.92
CA ARG A 432 -15.22 28.94 9.53
C ARG A 432 -14.68 28.99 8.09
N LEU A 433 -15.40 29.63 7.17
CA LEU A 433 -14.96 29.83 5.79
C LEU A 433 -13.65 30.65 5.69
N LYS A 434 -13.48 31.68 6.53
CA LYS A 434 -12.24 32.47 6.57
C LYS A 434 -11.04 31.65 7.06
N ILE A 435 -11.27 30.78 8.05
CA ILE A 435 -10.22 29.93 8.63
C ILE A 435 -9.78 28.87 7.61
N SER A 436 -10.72 28.19 6.94
CA SER A 436 -10.40 27.20 5.89
C SER A 436 -9.65 27.86 4.72
N ASN A 437 -10.10 29.02 4.24
CA ASN A 437 -9.39 29.76 3.19
C ASN A 437 -8.00 30.26 3.63
N GLY A 438 -7.81 30.55 4.92
CA GLY A 438 -6.51 30.91 5.50
C GLY A 438 -5.53 29.74 5.49
N LYS A 439 -5.99 28.53 5.84
CA LYS A 439 -5.19 27.29 5.76
C LYS A 439 -4.77 26.96 4.33
N ARG A 440 -5.68 27.12 3.36
CA ARG A 440 -5.39 26.88 1.93
C ARG A 440 -4.27 27.76 1.37
N LYS A 441 -4.16 29.03 1.79
CA LYS A 441 -3.08 29.92 1.34
C LYS A 441 -1.70 29.50 1.87
N ILE A 442 -1.66 28.87 3.04
CA ILE A 442 -0.42 28.38 3.64
C ILE A 442 0.00 27.07 2.97
N SER A 443 -0.95 26.16 2.68
CA SER A 443 -0.66 24.89 1.99
C SER A 443 -0.38 25.03 0.49
N SER A 444 -0.96 26.02 -0.20
CA SER A 444 -0.65 26.30 -1.61
C SER A 444 0.75 26.84 -1.83
N SER A 445 1.41 27.32 -0.76
CA SER A 445 2.78 27.85 -0.80
C SER A 445 3.85 26.75 -0.63
N SER A 446 3.45 25.53 -0.24
CA SER A 446 4.34 24.38 -0.02
C SER A 446 4.28 23.31 -1.11
N ASN A 447 3.46 23.49 -2.15
CA ASN A 447 3.55 22.69 -3.38
C ASN A 447 4.58 23.31 -4.34
N SER A 448 5.80 23.48 -3.85
CA SER A 448 6.95 23.55 -4.76
C SER A 448 7.17 22.15 -5.32
N THR A 449 6.99 22.05 -6.62
CA THR A 449 7.40 20.96 -7.52
C THR A 449 8.56 20.16 -6.93
N GLN A 450 8.27 18.99 -6.34
CA GLN A 450 9.30 17.98 -6.09
C GLN A 450 9.62 17.32 -7.42
N ASN A 451 10.39 18.02 -8.26
CA ASN A 451 11.26 17.34 -9.20
C ASN A 451 12.46 16.85 -8.39
N SER A 452 12.35 15.66 -7.79
CA SER A 452 13.56 14.90 -7.47
C SER A 452 13.99 14.22 -8.77
N ASP A 453 14.94 14.86 -9.45
CA ASP A 453 15.83 14.18 -10.39
C ASP A 453 16.71 13.23 -9.56
N ASP A 454 16.11 12.12 -9.12
CA ASP A 454 16.86 10.96 -8.63
C ASP A 454 17.38 10.20 -9.86
N GLU A 455 18.34 10.79 -10.56
CA GLU A 455 19.11 10.10 -11.62
C GLU A 455 20.25 9.22 -11.04
N GLU A 456 20.29 9.01 -9.71
CA GLU A 456 21.28 8.16 -9.04
C GLU A 456 20.64 6.99 -8.29
N SER A 457 19.98 6.10 -9.03
CA SER A 457 20.00 4.68 -8.66
C SER A 457 19.81 3.86 -9.92
N GLY A 458 20.61 2.81 -10.15
CA GLY A 458 20.45 1.88 -11.27
C GLY A 458 19.17 1.02 -11.20
N ILE A 459 18.11 1.54 -10.58
CA ILE A 459 16.81 0.90 -10.39
C ILE A 459 15.88 1.44 -11.46
N ASN A 460 15.33 0.54 -12.28
CA ASN A 460 14.43 0.93 -13.34
C ASN A 460 13.09 1.43 -12.76
N THR A 461 12.79 2.71 -12.94
CA THR A 461 11.57 3.32 -12.39
C THR A 461 10.48 3.43 -13.45
N LEU A 462 9.29 2.91 -13.16
CA LEU A 462 8.08 3.07 -13.96
C LEU A 462 7.26 4.24 -13.40
N ASN A 463 7.22 5.34 -14.14
CA ASN A 463 6.41 6.50 -13.81
C ASN A 463 4.97 6.31 -14.30
N LEU A 464 3.98 6.54 -13.43
CA LEU A 464 2.56 6.40 -13.75
C LEU A 464 1.79 7.69 -13.43
N ILE A 465 0.84 8.03 -14.29
CA ILE A 465 -0.21 9.03 -14.03
C ILE A 465 -1.54 8.30 -14.02
N ILE A 466 -2.29 8.38 -12.92
CA ILE A 466 -3.55 7.66 -12.75
C ILE A 466 -4.72 8.64 -12.86
N LYS A 467 -5.65 8.36 -13.76
CA LYS A 467 -6.96 8.99 -13.83
C LYS A 467 -8.02 7.95 -13.53
N SER A 468 -8.96 8.28 -12.66
CA SER A 468 -10.11 7.43 -12.35
C SER A 468 -11.39 8.24 -12.33
N ASP A 469 -12.53 7.57 -12.44
CA ASP A 469 -13.84 8.18 -12.32
C ASP A 469 -14.15 8.64 -10.89
N VAL A 470 -13.83 7.81 -9.89
CA VAL A 470 -14.06 8.07 -8.45
C VAL A 470 -12.76 8.10 -7.65
N LEU A 471 -12.73 8.87 -6.56
CA LEU A 471 -11.53 9.02 -5.74
C LEU A 471 -11.08 7.72 -5.07
N GLY A 472 -12.02 6.93 -4.55
CA GLY A 472 -11.68 5.70 -3.86
C GLY A 472 -11.00 4.67 -4.75
N SER A 473 -11.35 4.60 -6.04
CA SER A 473 -10.71 3.71 -7.01
C SER A 473 -9.26 4.14 -7.28
N ALA A 474 -8.99 5.44 -7.40
CA ALA A 474 -7.63 5.95 -7.50
C ALA A 474 -6.77 5.56 -6.28
N GLU A 475 -7.30 5.71 -5.06
CA GLU A 475 -6.62 5.32 -3.82
C GLU A 475 -6.34 3.81 -3.77
N ALA A 476 -7.34 3.00 -4.11
CA ALA A 476 -7.24 1.54 -4.13
C ALA A 476 -6.19 1.04 -5.14
N ILE A 477 -6.13 1.66 -6.32
CA ILE A 477 -5.12 1.34 -7.34
C ILE A 477 -3.73 1.72 -6.84
N GLU A 478 -3.56 2.91 -6.25
CA GLU A 478 -2.28 3.38 -5.71
C GLU A 478 -1.75 2.43 -4.62
N GLU A 479 -2.60 2.07 -3.66
CA GLU A 479 -2.26 1.11 -2.59
C GLU A 479 -1.88 -0.26 -3.19
N SER A 480 -2.66 -0.74 -4.16
CA SER A 480 -2.42 -2.05 -4.79
C SER A 480 -1.13 -2.09 -5.60
N LEU A 481 -0.83 -1.02 -6.34
CA LEU A 481 0.42 -0.88 -7.08
C LEU A 481 1.63 -0.85 -6.14
N SER A 482 1.50 -0.25 -4.96
CA SER A 482 2.59 -0.22 -3.97
C SER A 482 2.95 -1.61 -3.41
N LYS A 483 2.02 -2.57 -3.47
CA LYS A 483 2.23 -3.95 -3.05
C LYS A 483 2.98 -4.78 -4.09
N ILE A 484 2.96 -4.39 -5.37
CA ILE A 484 3.67 -5.08 -6.44
C ILE A 484 5.17 -4.89 -6.23
N LYS A 485 5.90 -6.00 -6.02
CA LYS A 485 7.35 -6.00 -5.81
C LYS A 485 8.02 -6.83 -6.90
N VAL A 486 8.53 -6.16 -7.91
CA VAL A 486 9.39 -6.78 -8.93
C VAL A 486 10.85 -6.35 -8.64
N PRO A 487 11.80 -7.30 -8.49
CA PRO A 487 13.20 -6.97 -8.17
C PRO A 487 13.82 -6.00 -9.17
N GLU A 488 14.62 -5.06 -8.69
CA GLU A 488 15.35 -4.04 -9.50
C GLU A 488 14.44 -3.04 -10.24
N THR A 489 13.16 -2.98 -9.87
CA THR A 489 12.21 -2.00 -10.42
C THR A 489 11.46 -1.25 -9.33
N LYS A 490 11.01 -0.03 -9.62
CA LYS A 490 10.22 0.80 -8.71
C LYS A 490 9.03 1.41 -9.46
N ILE A 491 7.84 1.33 -8.88
CA ILE A 491 6.67 2.05 -9.39
C ILE A 491 6.61 3.42 -8.70
N ARG A 492 6.39 4.48 -9.48
CA ARG A 492 6.19 5.83 -8.96
C ARG A 492 4.94 6.45 -9.57
N VAL A 493 3.92 6.68 -8.74
CA VAL A 493 2.73 7.44 -9.13
C VAL A 493 3.04 8.93 -9.00
N LEU A 494 3.20 9.62 -10.14
CA LEU A 494 3.57 11.04 -10.17
C LEU A 494 2.37 11.96 -9.94
N LYS A 495 1.22 11.57 -10.46
CA LYS A 495 -0.02 12.35 -10.37
C LYS A 495 -1.20 11.42 -10.35
N LYS A 496 -2.13 11.67 -9.42
CA LYS A 496 -3.47 11.09 -9.44
C LYS A 496 -4.49 12.19 -9.72
N GLY A 497 -5.48 11.89 -10.52
CA GLY A 497 -6.55 12.83 -10.85
C GLY A 497 -7.88 12.12 -11.08
N LEU A 498 -8.95 12.92 -11.06
CA LEU A 498 -10.30 12.44 -11.27
C LEU A 498 -10.85 12.91 -12.61
N GLY A 499 -11.77 12.11 -13.15
CA GLY A 499 -12.40 12.37 -14.42
C GLY A 499 -11.52 12.02 -15.62
N GLN A 500 -11.97 12.47 -16.79
CA GLN A 500 -11.38 12.14 -18.08
C GLN A 500 -9.91 12.59 -18.18
N ILE A 501 -9.14 11.90 -19.01
CA ILE A 501 -7.76 12.28 -19.33
C ILE A 501 -7.79 13.59 -20.13
N THR A 502 -6.96 14.55 -19.73
CA THR A 502 -6.86 15.88 -20.36
C THR A 502 -5.56 16.02 -21.15
N GLU A 503 -5.49 17.03 -22.03
CA GLU A 503 -4.26 17.33 -22.80
C GLU A 503 -3.07 17.65 -21.87
N ASP A 504 -3.32 18.32 -20.74
CA ASP A 504 -2.31 18.58 -19.72
C ASP A 504 -1.73 17.29 -19.13
N ASP A 505 -2.54 16.24 -18.98
CA ASP A 505 -2.06 14.96 -18.47
C ASP A 505 -1.13 14.28 -19.48
N ILE A 506 -1.42 14.40 -20.79
CA ILE A 506 -0.55 13.91 -21.86
C ILE A 506 0.76 14.70 -21.92
N ALA A 507 0.70 16.03 -21.80
CA ALA A 507 1.89 16.87 -21.77
C ALA A 507 2.80 16.57 -20.56
N ASN A 508 2.21 16.33 -19.38
CA ASN A 508 2.96 15.91 -18.19
C ASN A 508 3.56 14.51 -18.36
N ALA A 509 2.81 13.59 -18.96
CA ALA A 509 3.28 12.24 -19.24
C ALA A 509 4.48 12.24 -20.19
N GLU A 510 4.44 13.07 -21.25
CA GLU A 510 5.55 13.28 -22.18
C GLU A 510 6.81 13.80 -21.47
N ALA A 511 6.66 14.85 -20.67
CA ALA A 511 7.79 15.47 -19.95
C ALA A 511 8.46 14.51 -18.96
N THR A 512 7.68 13.67 -18.29
CA THR A 512 8.14 12.77 -17.22
C THR A 512 8.34 11.31 -17.66
N LYS A 513 8.13 11.01 -18.95
CA LYS A 513 8.13 9.65 -19.51
C LYS A 513 7.21 8.70 -18.73
N ALA A 514 6.03 9.19 -18.33
CA ALA A 514 5.06 8.41 -17.59
C ALA A 514 4.04 7.71 -18.50
N ILE A 515 3.55 6.56 -18.06
CA ILE A 515 2.38 5.91 -18.67
C ILE A 515 1.13 6.49 -18.02
N VAL A 516 0.14 6.85 -18.84
CA VAL A 516 -1.16 7.33 -18.35
C VAL A 516 -2.12 6.17 -18.26
N ILE A 517 -2.70 5.95 -17.08
CA ILE A 517 -3.70 4.92 -16.83
C ILE A 517 -5.05 5.60 -16.62
N GLY A 518 -6.05 5.24 -17.43
CA GLY A 518 -7.45 5.60 -17.26
C GLY A 518 -8.24 4.43 -16.69
N PHE A 519 -8.81 4.60 -15.49
CA PHE A 519 -9.62 3.59 -14.83
C PHE A 519 -11.11 3.96 -14.82
N HIS A 520 -11.95 3.11 -15.40
CA HIS A 520 -13.39 3.35 -15.59
C HIS A 520 -13.69 4.66 -16.35
N ILE A 521 -12.79 5.02 -17.28
CA ILE A 521 -12.86 6.25 -18.08
C ILE A 521 -12.99 5.86 -19.54
N LYS A 522 -14.00 6.41 -20.22
CA LYS A 522 -14.19 6.23 -21.66
C LYS A 522 -13.04 6.84 -22.46
N GLU A 523 -12.58 6.11 -23.46
CA GLU A 523 -11.57 6.59 -24.40
C GLU A 523 -12.05 7.84 -25.16
N ASN A 524 -11.18 8.84 -25.26
CA ASN A 524 -11.41 10.03 -26.07
C ASN A 524 -10.45 10.00 -27.26
N LYS A 525 -11.00 9.88 -28.48
CA LYS A 525 -10.23 9.77 -29.72
C LYS A 525 -9.21 10.89 -29.91
N ASN A 526 -9.54 12.12 -29.52
CA ASN A 526 -8.62 13.25 -29.65
C ASN A 526 -7.40 13.10 -28.73
N ILE A 527 -7.61 12.58 -27.52
CA ILE A 527 -6.53 12.31 -26.56
C ILE A 527 -5.69 11.13 -27.03
N THR A 528 -6.29 10.07 -27.56
CA THR A 528 -5.54 8.93 -28.11
C THR A 528 -4.68 9.36 -29.31
N SER A 529 -5.20 10.20 -30.21
CA SER A 529 -4.44 10.76 -31.33
C SER A 529 -3.26 11.61 -30.84
N LEU A 530 -3.49 12.50 -29.87
CA LEU A 530 -2.44 13.33 -29.28
C LEU A 530 -1.37 12.51 -28.56
N ALA A 531 -1.78 11.45 -27.84
CA ALA A 531 -0.86 10.54 -27.18
C ALA A 531 0.03 9.80 -28.18
N ASN A 532 -0.53 9.35 -29.31
CA ASN A 532 0.23 8.72 -30.38
C ASN A 532 1.22 9.68 -31.05
N GLU A 533 0.82 10.94 -31.28
CA GLU A 533 1.70 11.98 -31.81
C GLU A 533 2.88 12.26 -30.88
N LYS A 534 2.63 12.30 -29.57
CA LYS A 534 3.63 12.57 -28.53
C LYS A 534 4.35 11.32 -28.01
N HIS A 535 4.11 10.16 -28.61
CA HIS A 535 4.65 8.86 -28.17
C HIS A 535 4.40 8.53 -26.68
N VAL A 536 3.27 8.98 -26.13
CA VAL A 536 2.84 8.68 -24.76
C VAL A 536 1.94 7.44 -24.78
N THR A 537 2.25 6.47 -23.91
CA THR A 537 1.39 5.29 -23.74
C THR A 537 0.20 5.62 -22.83
N VAL A 538 -1.01 5.38 -23.34
CA VAL A 538 -2.26 5.52 -22.57
C VAL A 538 -2.95 4.17 -22.53
N LEU A 539 -3.24 3.68 -21.32
CA LEU A 539 -3.91 2.40 -21.10
C LEU A 539 -5.24 2.62 -20.40
N TYR A 540 -6.28 1.96 -20.88
CA TYR A 540 -7.63 2.05 -20.32
C TYR A 540 -8.04 0.71 -19.72
N PHE A 541 -8.56 0.74 -18.50
CA PHE A 541 -9.02 -0.44 -17.79
C PHE A 541 -10.35 -0.17 -17.09
N ASP A 542 -11.25 -1.14 -17.14
CA ASP A 542 -12.49 -1.14 -16.36
C ASP A 542 -12.45 -2.12 -15.18
N ILE A 543 -11.37 -2.91 -15.07
CA ILE A 543 -11.19 -3.96 -14.05
C ILE A 543 -9.79 -3.84 -13.46
N ILE A 544 -9.72 -3.69 -12.13
CA ILE A 544 -8.44 -3.44 -11.42
C ILE A 544 -7.41 -4.56 -11.60
N TYR A 545 -7.81 -5.83 -11.65
CA TYR A 545 -6.88 -6.94 -11.86
C TYR A 545 -6.15 -6.86 -13.20
N LYS A 546 -6.88 -6.53 -14.28
CA LYS A 546 -6.28 -6.38 -15.62
C LYS A 546 -5.26 -5.25 -15.64
N LEU A 547 -5.53 -4.17 -14.90
CA LEU A 547 -4.60 -3.07 -14.73
C LEU A 547 -3.33 -3.54 -14.01
N LEU A 548 -3.48 -4.20 -12.86
CA LEU A 548 -2.34 -4.67 -12.06
C LEU A 548 -1.48 -5.69 -12.82
N GLU A 549 -2.10 -6.66 -13.49
CA GLU A 549 -1.41 -7.64 -14.34
C GLU A 549 -0.63 -6.98 -15.47
N GLU A 550 -1.21 -5.97 -16.14
CA GLU A 550 -0.55 -5.30 -17.23
C GLU A 550 0.63 -4.44 -16.76
N VAL A 551 0.49 -3.76 -15.62
CA VAL A 551 1.61 -3.04 -14.99
C VAL A 551 2.72 -4.00 -14.58
N GLU A 552 2.39 -5.16 -14.03
CA GLU A 552 3.36 -6.19 -13.68
C GLU A 552 4.11 -6.72 -14.92
N LYS A 553 3.40 -6.98 -16.03
CA LYS A 553 4.04 -7.35 -17.30
C LYS A 553 5.00 -6.27 -17.79
N ILE A 554 4.61 -5.00 -17.75
CA ILE A 554 5.47 -3.89 -18.15
C ILE A 554 6.76 -3.87 -17.31
N LEU A 555 6.66 -4.05 -16.00
CA LEU A 555 7.83 -4.12 -15.11
C LEU A 555 8.74 -5.31 -15.45
N THR A 556 8.16 -6.48 -15.75
CA THR A 556 8.96 -7.65 -16.18
C THR A 556 9.68 -7.43 -17.50
N HIS A 557 9.08 -6.72 -18.46
CA HIS A 557 9.72 -6.35 -19.72
C HIS A 557 10.86 -5.36 -19.54
N ILE A 558 10.69 -4.37 -18.65
CA ILE A 558 11.77 -3.43 -18.32
C ILE A 558 12.97 -4.16 -17.72
N LYS A 559 12.72 -5.20 -16.90
CA LYS A 559 13.76 -6.07 -16.34
C LYS A 559 14.45 -6.96 -17.37
N ALA A 560 13.77 -7.38 -18.44
CA ALA A 560 14.26 -8.40 -19.36
C ALA A 560 15.45 -7.94 -20.25
N LYS A 561 15.82 -6.65 -20.26
CA LYS A 561 17.00 -6.15 -20.99
C LYS A 561 18.30 -6.67 -20.36
N LYS A 562 18.71 -7.88 -20.74
CA LYS A 562 19.92 -8.55 -20.24
C LYS A 562 21.11 -8.20 -21.14
N VAL A 563 22.21 -7.75 -20.54
CA VAL A 563 23.47 -7.53 -21.27
C VAL A 563 24.06 -8.88 -21.66
N ILE A 564 24.19 -9.15 -22.97
CA ILE A 564 24.84 -10.37 -23.47
C ILE A 564 26.25 -10.01 -23.92
N HIS A 565 27.25 -10.69 -23.35
CA HIS A 565 28.65 -10.57 -23.77
C HIS A 565 28.94 -11.60 -24.85
N LYS A 566 29.00 -11.15 -26.11
CA LYS A 566 29.39 -12.00 -27.24
C LYS A 566 30.90 -12.02 -27.38
N PHE A 567 31.51 -13.17 -27.08
CA PHE A 567 32.96 -13.37 -27.25
C PHE A 567 33.40 -13.12 -28.70
N LEU A 568 34.51 -12.39 -28.87
CA LEU A 568 35.11 -12.05 -30.16
C LEU A 568 36.46 -12.75 -30.37
N GLY A 569 37.36 -12.65 -29.38
CA GLY A 569 38.70 -13.22 -29.48
C GLY A 569 39.55 -12.98 -28.25
N THR A 570 40.76 -13.56 -28.24
CA THR A 570 41.77 -13.36 -27.19
C THR A 570 43.09 -12.89 -27.77
N MET A 571 43.80 -12.04 -27.03
CA MET A 571 45.14 -11.56 -27.35
C MET A 571 46.07 -11.77 -26.17
N GLN A 572 47.31 -12.21 -26.44
CA GLN A 572 48.36 -12.23 -25.44
C GLN A 572 49.22 -10.98 -25.54
N VAL A 573 49.44 -10.29 -24.43
CA VAL A 573 50.25 -9.06 -24.37
C VAL A 573 51.74 -9.42 -24.47
N LEU A 574 52.43 -8.88 -25.46
CA LEU A 574 53.85 -9.10 -25.72
C LEU A 574 54.72 -7.90 -25.32
N ALA A 575 54.18 -6.69 -25.44
CA ALA A 575 54.90 -5.46 -25.13
C ALA A 575 53.95 -4.36 -24.66
N ILE A 576 54.45 -3.48 -23.81
CA ILE A 576 53.75 -2.27 -23.36
C ILE A 576 54.55 -1.08 -23.86
N PHE A 577 53.95 -0.24 -24.69
CA PHE A 577 54.62 0.90 -25.32
C PHE A 577 54.45 2.19 -24.52
N LYS A 578 53.30 2.36 -23.88
CA LYS A 578 53.00 3.54 -23.08
C LYS A 578 52.01 3.17 -21.98
N SER A 579 52.26 3.66 -20.77
CA SER A 579 51.35 3.51 -19.64
C SER A 579 51.04 4.88 -19.05
N SER A 580 49.77 5.13 -18.79
CA SER A 580 49.22 6.36 -18.20
C SER A 580 48.15 5.99 -17.18
N LYS A 581 47.73 6.94 -16.34
CA LYS A 581 46.85 6.66 -15.19
C LYS A 581 45.56 5.91 -15.55
N ASN A 582 44.97 6.18 -16.74
CA ASN A 582 43.71 5.57 -17.21
C ASN A 582 43.80 5.04 -18.66
N SER A 583 45.01 4.86 -19.22
CA SER A 583 45.19 4.39 -20.60
C SER A 583 46.55 3.70 -20.78
N MET A 584 46.58 2.65 -21.59
CA MET A 584 47.80 1.90 -21.95
C MET A 584 47.81 1.56 -23.44
N ILE A 585 48.98 1.71 -24.07
CA ILE A 585 49.23 1.24 -25.44
C ILE A 585 49.98 -0.10 -25.35
N LEU A 586 49.35 -1.14 -25.88
CA LEU A 586 49.78 -2.53 -25.74
C LEU A 586 50.01 -3.12 -27.13
N GLY A 587 51.11 -3.88 -27.27
CA GLY A 587 51.35 -4.75 -28.42
C GLY A 587 51.12 -6.19 -28.02
N GLY A 588 50.33 -6.92 -28.80
CA GLY A 588 50.04 -8.32 -28.53
C GLY A 588 49.77 -9.13 -29.78
N LYS A 589 49.72 -10.45 -29.59
CA LYS A 589 49.40 -11.40 -30.65
C LYS A 589 48.04 -12.03 -30.39
N ILE A 590 47.20 -12.08 -31.43
CA ILE A 590 45.86 -12.68 -31.32
C ILE A 590 46.00 -14.19 -31.28
N THR A 591 45.55 -14.79 -30.18
CA THR A 591 45.65 -16.23 -29.92
C THR A 591 44.42 -17.00 -30.34
N LYS A 592 43.25 -16.35 -30.38
CA LYS A 592 41.99 -16.98 -30.78
C LYS A 592 41.01 -15.95 -31.33
N GLY A 593 40.33 -16.27 -32.43
CA GLY A 593 39.22 -15.46 -32.94
C GLY A 593 39.66 -14.16 -33.63
N LYS A 594 38.86 -13.11 -33.48
CA LYS A 594 39.09 -11.82 -34.18
C LYS A 594 38.80 -10.65 -33.26
N ILE A 595 39.56 -9.57 -33.40
CA ILE A 595 39.37 -8.35 -32.62
C ILE A 595 38.79 -7.29 -33.53
N SER A 596 37.66 -6.70 -33.15
CA SER A 596 37.05 -5.58 -33.85
C SER A 596 37.24 -4.29 -33.07
N LYS A 597 37.33 -3.15 -33.76
CA LYS A 597 37.48 -1.82 -33.14
C LYS A 597 36.44 -1.46 -32.06
N ASN A 598 35.23 -2.01 -32.12
CA ASN A 598 34.14 -1.71 -31.18
C ASN A 598 34.06 -2.69 -29.99
N ALA A 599 35.10 -3.48 -29.74
CA ALA A 599 35.11 -4.47 -28.68
C ALA A 599 35.41 -3.85 -27.30
N LYS A 600 34.86 -4.43 -26.25
CA LYS A 600 35.31 -4.23 -24.87
C LYS A 600 36.33 -5.29 -24.48
N ILE A 601 37.14 -4.99 -23.47
CA ILE A 601 38.29 -5.78 -23.05
C ILE A 601 38.08 -6.26 -21.63
N LYS A 602 38.30 -7.56 -21.39
CA LYS A 602 38.53 -8.15 -20.06
C LYS A 602 40.00 -8.51 -19.93
N VAL A 603 40.61 -8.09 -18.84
CA VAL A 603 41.98 -8.48 -18.49
C VAL A 603 41.92 -9.75 -17.66
N ILE A 604 42.54 -10.81 -18.16
CA ILE A 604 42.60 -12.12 -17.52
C ILE A 604 44.03 -12.37 -17.04
N LYS A 605 44.18 -12.51 -15.72
CA LYS A 605 45.42 -12.94 -15.07
C LYS A 605 45.18 -14.22 -14.29
N ASN A 606 46.08 -15.19 -14.42
CA ASN A 606 45.99 -16.48 -13.73
C ASN A 606 44.64 -17.22 -13.88
N GLY A 607 43.89 -16.95 -14.97
CA GLY A 607 42.57 -17.54 -15.21
C GLY A 607 41.39 -16.81 -14.59
N GLU A 608 41.62 -15.72 -13.85
CA GLU A 608 40.57 -14.88 -13.26
C GLU A 608 40.49 -13.51 -13.96
N VAL A 609 39.28 -12.94 -14.03
CA VAL A 609 39.05 -11.61 -14.59
C VAL A 609 39.38 -10.56 -13.54
N GLU A 610 40.44 -9.79 -13.77
CA GLU A 610 40.91 -8.79 -12.81
C GLU A 610 40.23 -7.43 -13.02
N THR A 611 40.07 -7.01 -14.28
CA THR A 611 39.43 -5.73 -14.62
C THR A 611 38.84 -5.72 -16.03
N MET A 612 38.03 -4.71 -16.32
CA MET A 612 37.44 -4.47 -17.64
C MET A 612 37.81 -3.07 -18.14
N GLY A 613 37.90 -2.90 -19.45
CA GLY A 613 38.08 -1.60 -20.07
C GLY A 613 37.63 -1.56 -21.52
N GLU A 614 37.93 -0.44 -22.17
CA GLU A 614 37.47 -0.13 -23.52
C GLU A 614 38.65 -0.13 -24.51
N LEU A 615 38.40 -0.65 -25.72
CA LEU A 615 39.31 -0.52 -26.85
C LEU A 615 39.09 0.83 -27.53
N ILE A 616 40.09 1.71 -27.52
CA ILE A 616 40.02 3.04 -28.15
C ILE A 616 40.53 3.00 -29.59
N SER A 617 41.64 2.30 -29.82
CA SER A 617 42.23 2.17 -31.14
C SER A 617 42.81 0.77 -31.35
N LEU A 618 42.77 0.33 -32.61
CA LEU A 618 43.28 -0.95 -33.09
C LEU A 618 44.15 -0.69 -34.31
N GLN A 619 45.40 -1.12 -34.24
CA GLN A 619 46.40 -0.94 -35.27
C GLN A 619 47.07 -2.27 -35.63
N SER A 620 47.42 -2.45 -36.90
CA SER A 620 48.31 -3.52 -37.35
C SER A 620 49.33 -2.91 -38.30
N ALA A 621 50.61 -3.28 -38.16
CA ALA A 621 51.71 -2.72 -38.94
C ALA A 621 51.76 -1.16 -38.98
N LYS A 622 51.32 -0.49 -37.91
CA LYS A 622 51.20 0.98 -37.76
C LYS A 622 50.09 1.64 -38.58
N GLU A 623 49.17 0.87 -39.15
CA GLU A 623 47.96 1.38 -39.80
C GLU A 623 46.72 1.10 -38.95
N ASN A 624 45.76 2.03 -38.93
CA ASN A 624 44.49 1.83 -38.25
C ASN A 624 43.62 0.84 -39.03
N VAL A 625 43.17 -0.21 -38.35
CA VAL A 625 42.37 -1.29 -38.97
C VAL A 625 41.08 -1.51 -38.19
N ASN A 626 40.04 -1.94 -38.90
CA ASN A 626 38.74 -2.22 -38.27
C ASN A 626 38.71 -3.58 -37.59
N GLU A 627 39.54 -4.51 -38.06
CA GLU A 627 39.59 -5.88 -37.58
C GLU A 627 41.00 -6.46 -37.73
N VAL A 628 41.41 -7.27 -36.76
CA VAL A 628 42.63 -8.10 -36.84
C VAL A 628 42.25 -9.53 -36.49
N VAL A 629 42.71 -10.47 -37.33
CA VAL A 629 42.41 -11.90 -37.23
C VAL A 629 43.51 -12.67 -36.50
N GLU A 630 43.17 -13.86 -36.03
CA GLU A 630 44.05 -14.81 -35.35
C GLU A 630 45.42 -14.98 -36.02
N GLY A 631 46.47 -15.07 -35.20
CA GLY A 631 47.85 -15.30 -35.66
C GLY A 631 48.62 -14.01 -35.99
N ASN A 632 47.94 -12.87 -36.18
CA ASN A 632 48.57 -11.58 -36.44
C ASN A 632 48.87 -10.80 -35.16
N GLU A 633 49.81 -9.85 -35.27
CA GLU A 633 50.13 -8.89 -34.23
C GLU A 633 49.26 -7.62 -34.36
N ALA A 634 48.83 -7.10 -33.23
CA ALA A 634 48.04 -5.89 -33.12
C ALA A 634 48.60 -4.96 -32.04
N GLY A 635 48.58 -3.67 -32.33
CA GLY A 635 48.70 -2.60 -31.34
C GLY A 635 47.31 -2.14 -30.92
N ILE A 636 47.06 -2.05 -29.62
CA ILE A 636 45.80 -1.54 -29.09
C ILE A 636 46.04 -0.41 -28.11
N GLU A 637 45.08 0.50 -28.06
CA GLU A 637 44.96 1.48 -26.98
C GLU A 637 43.81 1.05 -26.06
N TYR A 638 44.17 0.64 -24.86
CA TYR A 638 43.25 0.27 -23.78
C TYR A 638 42.98 1.49 -22.91
N LYS A 639 41.71 1.71 -22.56
CA LYS A 639 41.30 2.70 -21.56
C LYS A 639 40.65 2.00 -20.37
N GLY A 640 41.22 2.18 -19.20
CA GLY A 640 40.80 1.53 -17.95
C GLY A 640 41.88 1.61 -16.89
N GLU A 641 41.67 0.96 -15.74
CA GLU A 641 42.64 1.01 -14.64
C GLU A 641 43.95 0.28 -15.00
N PRO A 642 45.11 0.80 -14.56
CA PRO A 642 46.41 0.42 -15.06
C PRO A 642 46.94 -0.81 -14.30
N ILE A 643 46.58 -2.01 -14.74
CA ILE A 643 47.15 -3.25 -14.18
C ILE A 643 47.54 -4.28 -15.24
N ILE A 644 47.76 -3.90 -16.50
CA ILE A 644 48.14 -4.86 -17.55
C ILE A 644 49.65 -5.05 -17.58
N GLU A 645 50.09 -6.30 -17.50
CA GLU A 645 51.49 -6.72 -17.55
C GLU A 645 51.79 -7.53 -18.82
N VAL A 646 53.07 -7.63 -19.18
CA VAL A 646 53.51 -8.47 -20.30
C VAL A 646 53.29 -9.94 -19.94
N GLY A 647 52.62 -10.69 -20.81
CA GLY A 647 52.22 -12.07 -20.59
C GLY A 647 50.73 -12.26 -20.28
N ASP A 648 50.02 -11.18 -19.94
CA ASP A 648 48.58 -11.23 -19.64
C ASP A 648 47.75 -11.60 -20.88
N THR A 649 46.58 -12.18 -20.62
CA THR A 649 45.60 -12.51 -21.67
C THR A 649 44.45 -11.51 -21.64
N LEU A 650 44.18 -10.89 -22.78
CA LEU A 650 43.06 -9.98 -22.97
C LEU A 650 41.96 -10.71 -23.75
N GLU A 651 40.75 -10.78 -23.18
CA GLU A 651 39.55 -11.28 -23.85
C GLU A 651 38.72 -10.12 -24.38
N PHE A 652 38.33 -10.21 -25.64
CA PHE A 652 37.53 -9.21 -26.35
C PHE A 652 36.11 -9.70 -26.52
N PHE A 653 35.13 -8.83 -26.27
CA PHE A 653 33.72 -9.14 -26.44
C PHE A 653 32.93 -7.92 -26.94
N LEU A 654 31.79 -8.18 -27.56
CA LEU A 654 30.76 -7.17 -27.85
C LEU A 654 29.69 -7.23 -26.78
N GLU A 655 29.28 -6.07 -26.28
CA GLU A 655 28.04 -5.95 -25.54
C GLU A 655 26.90 -5.76 -26.54
N SER A 656 25.93 -6.67 -26.50
CA SER A 656 24.63 -6.49 -27.15
C SER A 656 23.53 -6.48 -26.11
N TYR A 657 22.54 -5.61 -26.33
CA TYR A 657 21.33 -5.54 -25.52
C TYR A 657 20.23 -6.32 -26.24
N GLU A 658 19.57 -7.24 -25.52
CA GLU A 658 18.31 -7.86 -25.97
C GLU A 658 17.10 -7.06 -25.46
#